data_AF-A0A0C9UYX6-F1
#
_entry.id   AF-A0A0C9UYX6-F1
#
_cell.length_a   1.000
_cell.length_b   1.000
_cell.length_c   1.000
_cell.angle_alpha   90.00
_cell.angle_beta   90.00
_cell.angle_gamma   90.00
#
_symmetry.space_group_name_H-M   'P 1'
#
loop_
_entity.id
_entity.type
_entity.pdbx_description
1 polymer ?
#
loop_
_entity_poly.entity_id
_entity_poly.type
_entity_poly.pdbx_seq_one_letter_code
_entity_poly.pdbx_strand_id
1 'polypeptide(L)'
;MVPYIQPTPPINTHNRTYVQLLKPQTDIQRANNEYTTYDRFKVSSIPHIHFGYLQGGINVWVAFPRMTHKQQDSPYFATQIPLLVQDHWFDFILQPAIKKIYGRGSKEYVNHSSQEYKARAAGKTETCLVDRIKLQELQDQIHNIIREDEDEDLHIFGSFFFIMDIRGIKLTNKDRDHLGNDPFEVLADVIIALDFDYMSKPENGECVIDLGISASPEADEPMVGLWNLTQVDASFAKAATNTPCLFNVGTLADYGAVSAEYPIDHASVIQMRYHMAYNLIFEIVRGNIQFPENSDTYAANGTFHAHINQIINLYQDAKQSSYGVRDELRSSIQTVKALLPIAKEKMSAYVNAKTVIWIPSRIYFEFWIRHIQELKFLQSRVAKQRPSNACNFTLLNMHPIKCIVTNPHEDSFTRFVLQDLNFQPSSQHFGIFFIPTLHRQTLAVYQMAQDDDPVIQHVTSTHGKRKQCQKDPSEDPRRTEEYPLGTHPAWHEITDILDTNPTLIINTPSNLQFSQSPNGQIHHIVIQLLCKWTHNYTCTINPILITEPENYPQPETWQDILNFWTINQIQDTFHAPAFQPHKSNWKGLPKGSKQLSFGERFKSFFPLLETEFSPSSVWHILKAIGYLKDYHTFLSTKPEQDILSLQNGLQAAFDLLECLPDKAAGINTQPWKYDPDKGGPSFIVNAKAYKIRGVGPPKKNTNTPHNLNLNFNDAIKHIKGNNQQAQKQAKHSAKHRNKRKLPQKIQKSQGGSANQTQEIQLEHLEEEGIQEQEEQEGEEGGENHSEEESDHFNNESEDSEDV
;
A
#
# COMPACT_ATOMS: atom_id res chain seq x y z
N MET A 1 21.36 25.99 -12.01
CA MET A 1 21.88 25.26 -10.83
C MET A 1 20.97 25.48 -9.66
N VAL A 2 20.71 24.42 -8.90
CA VAL A 2 20.09 24.46 -7.57
C VAL A 2 20.97 23.57 -6.69
N PRO A 3 21.77 24.14 -5.79
CA PRO A 3 22.40 23.40 -4.72
C PRO A 3 21.28 23.05 -3.72
N TYR A 4 20.72 21.84 -3.87
CA TYR A 4 19.71 21.32 -2.95
C TYR A 4 20.28 20.12 -2.20
N ILE A 5 20.14 20.16 -0.89
CA ILE A 5 20.71 19.17 0.02
C ILE A 5 19.59 18.22 0.41
N GLN A 6 19.72 16.95 0.00
CA GLN A 6 18.68 15.93 0.17
C GLN A 6 19.04 14.91 1.26
N PRO A 7 18.05 14.43 2.03
CA PRO A 7 18.24 13.36 3.00
C PRO A 7 18.40 11.98 2.34
N THR A 8 18.12 11.84 1.05
CA THR A 8 18.16 10.59 0.28
C THR A 8 19.06 10.75 -0.96
N PRO A 9 19.68 9.67 -1.48
CA PRO A 9 20.42 9.72 -2.74
C PRO A 9 19.46 9.87 -3.93
N PRO A 10 19.70 10.81 -4.88
CA PRO A 10 18.80 11.06 -6.00
C PRO A 10 18.49 9.86 -6.92
N ILE A 11 19.45 8.96 -7.09
CA ILE A 11 19.35 7.70 -7.83
C ILE A 11 19.48 6.57 -6.81
N ASN A 12 18.39 6.34 -6.07
CA ASN A 12 18.27 5.32 -5.03
C ASN A 12 18.10 3.88 -5.58
N THR A 13 17.75 3.73 -6.87
CA THR A 13 17.37 2.46 -7.50
C THR A 13 18.29 2.11 -8.68
N HIS A 14 18.58 0.83 -8.89
CA HIS A 14 19.46 0.38 -9.97
C HIS A 14 18.78 0.46 -11.34
N ASN A 15 19.00 1.56 -12.06
CA ASN A 15 18.50 1.79 -13.41
C ASN A 15 19.30 1.06 -14.52
N ARG A 16 20.04 -0.01 -14.21
CA ARG A 16 20.78 -0.80 -15.22
C ARG A 16 21.84 0.02 -16.00
N THR A 17 22.24 1.19 -15.47
CA THR A 17 23.36 1.99 -15.97
C THR A 17 24.61 1.78 -15.12
N TYR A 18 25.77 1.91 -15.75
CA TYR A 18 27.05 1.49 -15.19
C TYR A 18 28.15 2.43 -15.66
N VAL A 19 29.17 2.64 -14.85
CA VAL A 19 30.40 3.36 -15.25
C VAL A 19 31.63 2.53 -14.90
N GLN A 20 32.70 2.71 -15.67
CA GLN A 20 34.00 2.14 -15.37
C GLN A 20 34.78 3.11 -14.48
N LEU A 21 35.07 2.70 -13.24
CA LEU A 21 35.89 3.50 -12.33
C LEU A 21 37.29 2.89 -12.24
N LEU A 22 38.31 3.74 -12.36
CA LEU A 22 39.70 3.34 -12.12
C LEU A 22 39.90 3.06 -10.62
N LYS A 23 40.25 1.83 -10.29
CA LYS A 23 40.47 1.41 -8.90
C LYS A 23 41.83 1.92 -8.41
N PRO A 24 41.94 2.61 -7.26
CA PRO A 24 43.25 2.95 -6.71
C PRO A 24 44.03 1.67 -6.38
N GLN A 25 45.29 1.59 -6.83
CA GLN A 25 46.20 0.51 -6.42
C GLN A 25 46.36 0.50 -4.90
N THR A 26 46.19 -0.67 -4.29
CA THR A 26 46.62 -0.90 -2.90
C THR A 26 48.15 -0.85 -2.81
N ASP A 27 48.70 -0.63 -1.61
CA ASP A 27 50.16 -0.59 -1.43
C ASP A 27 50.84 -1.92 -1.79
N ILE A 28 50.13 -3.05 -1.64
CA ILE A 28 50.59 -4.38 -2.07
C ILE A 28 50.69 -4.43 -3.60
N GLN A 29 49.65 -4.01 -4.31
CA GLN A 29 49.64 -3.97 -5.78
C GLN A 29 50.71 -3.02 -6.34
N ARG A 30 50.91 -1.87 -5.69
CA ARG A 30 51.98 -0.92 -6.04
C ARG A 30 53.36 -1.52 -5.81
N ALA A 31 53.58 -2.25 -4.72
CA ALA A 31 54.84 -2.96 -4.45
C ALA A 31 55.10 -4.10 -5.45
N ASN A 32 54.05 -4.74 -5.95
CA ASN A 32 54.12 -5.83 -6.94
C ASN A 32 54.23 -5.34 -8.41
N ASN A 33 54.18 -4.03 -8.67
CA ASN A 33 54.02 -3.45 -10.03
C ASN A 33 52.77 -3.96 -10.78
N GLU A 34 51.68 -4.28 -10.07
CA GLU A 34 50.42 -4.68 -10.69
C GLU A 34 49.73 -3.48 -11.36
N TYR A 35 49.20 -3.67 -12.58
CA TYR A 35 48.52 -2.61 -13.31
C TYR A 35 47.22 -2.16 -12.62
N THR A 36 46.93 -0.87 -12.70
CA THR A 36 45.66 -0.30 -12.24
C THR A 36 44.51 -0.85 -13.08
N THR A 37 43.50 -1.43 -12.44
CA THR A 37 42.32 -2.00 -13.13
C THR A 37 41.13 -1.04 -13.12
N TYR A 38 40.24 -1.20 -14.11
CA TYR A 38 38.91 -0.60 -14.09
C TYR A 38 37.91 -1.61 -13.56
N ASP A 39 37.12 -1.20 -12.57
CA ASP A 39 36.01 -1.97 -12.04
C ASP A 39 34.70 -1.32 -12.54
N ARG A 40 33.70 -2.14 -12.92
CA ARG A 40 32.39 -1.67 -13.39
C ARG A 40 31.46 -1.47 -12.19
N PHE A 41 31.03 -0.23 -11.94
CA PHE A 41 30.10 0.12 -10.87
C PHE A 41 28.71 0.44 -11.41
N LYS A 42 27.66 0.06 -10.68
CA LYS A 42 26.29 0.56 -10.89
C LYS A 42 26.29 2.06 -10.56
N VAL A 43 25.65 2.90 -11.38
CA VAL A 43 25.60 4.36 -11.12
C VAL A 43 24.94 4.67 -9.78
N SER A 44 23.87 3.97 -9.43
CA SER A 44 23.19 4.10 -8.14
C SER A 44 24.06 3.72 -6.93
N SER A 45 25.17 2.99 -7.12
CA SER A 45 26.10 2.58 -6.06
C SER A 45 27.23 3.58 -5.79
N ILE A 46 27.30 4.68 -6.55
CA ILE A 46 28.32 5.73 -6.39
C ILE A 46 27.69 6.90 -5.62
N PRO A 47 28.36 7.50 -4.62
CA PRO A 47 27.82 8.67 -3.92
C PRO A 47 27.61 9.86 -4.84
N HIS A 48 26.42 10.46 -4.81
CA HIS A 48 26.04 11.56 -5.70
C HIS A 48 24.98 12.49 -5.09
N ILE A 49 24.87 13.71 -5.59
CA ILE A 49 23.93 14.75 -5.14
C ILE A 49 23.34 15.55 -6.32
N HIS A 50 22.27 16.30 -6.05
CA HIS A 50 21.71 17.28 -7.00
C HIS A 50 22.67 18.45 -7.25
N PHE A 51 22.92 18.75 -8.52
CA PHE A 51 23.74 19.90 -8.96
C PHE A 51 22.89 20.98 -9.65
N GLY A 52 21.89 20.56 -10.44
CA GLY A 52 21.02 21.49 -11.16
C GLY A 52 20.05 20.77 -12.09
N TYR A 53 19.41 21.56 -12.93
CA TYR A 53 18.63 21.08 -14.07
C TYR A 53 18.97 21.90 -15.31
N LEU A 54 18.72 21.33 -16.49
CA LEU A 54 18.75 22.05 -17.77
C LEU A 54 17.31 22.37 -18.22
N GLN A 55 17.18 23.20 -19.25
CA GLN A 55 15.90 23.44 -19.91
C GLN A 55 15.32 22.12 -20.44
N GLY A 56 14.01 21.92 -20.29
CA GLY A 56 13.33 20.68 -20.68
C GLY A 56 13.20 19.63 -19.56
N GLY A 57 13.51 19.97 -18.30
CA GLY A 57 13.30 19.08 -17.15
C GLY A 57 14.38 18.00 -16.97
N ILE A 58 15.56 18.21 -17.58
CA ILE A 58 16.72 17.33 -17.44
C ILE A 58 17.34 17.59 -16.08
N ASN A 59 17.42 16.57 -15.22
CA ASN A 59 18.15 16.67 -13.95
C ASN A 59 19.64 16.48 -14.19
N VAL A 60 20.46 17.20 -13.43
CA VAL A 60 21.93 17.11 -13.44
C VAL A 60 22.40 16.77 -12.04
N TRP A 61 22.97 15.58 -11.91
CA TRP A 61 23.60 15.07 -10.69
C TRP A 61 25.12 15.20 -10.81
N VAL A 62 25.81 15.32 -9.67
CA VAL A 62 27.28 15.17 -9.59
C VAL A 62 27.60 13.97 -8.71
N ALA A 63 28.44 13.07 -9.23
CA ALA A 63 28.84 11.82 -8.58
C ALA A 63 30.33 11.84 -8.21
N PHE A 64 30.68 11.25 -7.06
CA PHE A 64 32.01 11.33 -6.44
C PHE A 64 32.64 9.94 -6.26
N PRO A 65 33.28 9.36 -7.30
CA PRO A 65 33.97 8.07 -7.25
C PRO A 65 34.82 7.80 -6.01
N ARG A 66 35.56 8.80 -5.51
CA ARG A 66 36.48 8.66 -4.34
C ARG A 66 35.76 8.33 -3.03
N MET A 67 34.46 8.61 -2.94
CA MET A 67 33.66 8.32 -1.76
C MET A 67 33.03 6.91 -1.78
N THR A 68 33.20 6.15 -2.85
CA THR A 68 32.55 4.84 -3.04
C THR A 68 33.09 3.81 -2.06
N HIS A 69 32.27 3.43 -1.07
CA HIS A 69 32.58 2.40 -0.08
C HIS A 69 31.34 1.57 0.26
N LYS A 70 31.53 0.39 0.84
CA LYS A 70 30.44 -0.38 1.44
C LYS A 70 30.09 0.15 2.82
N GLN A 71 28.81 0.16 3.16
CA GLN A 71 28.34 0.48 4.50
C GLN A 71 28.96 -0.49 5.53
N GLN A 72 29.26 0.01 6.73
CA GLN A 72 29.79 -0.83 7.80
C GLN A 72 28.77 -1.93 8.17
N ASP A 73 29.24 -3.18 8.22
CA ASP A 73 28.44 -4.39 8.49
C ASP A 73 27.29 -4.68 7.51
N SER A 74 27.33 -4.10 6.31
CA SER A 74 26.31 -4.24 5.27
C SER A 74 26.96 -4.58 3.92
N PRO A 75 26.33 -5.42 3.07
CA PRO A 75 26.84 -5.71 1.73
C PRO A 75 26.69 -4.52 0.76
N TYR A 76 25.80 -3.58 1.10
CA TYR A 76 25.37 -2.47 0.26
C TYR A 76 26.40 -1.32 0.24
N PHE A 77 26.41 -0.58 -0.87
CA PHE A 77 27.21 0.64 -0.99
C PHE A 77 26.60 1.78 -0.18
N ALA A 78 27.45 2.62 0.42
CA ALA A 78 27.03 3.85 1.06
C ALA A 78 26.87 4.94 -0.01
N THR A 79 25.65 5.15 -0.47
CA THR A 79 25.31 6.02 -1.63
C THR A 79 24.83 7.40 -1.20
N GLN A 80 24.20 7.50 -0.03
CA GLN A 80 23.79 8.74 0.61
C GLN A 80 25.03 9.50 1.12
N ILE A 81 25.21 10.73 0.68
CA ILE A 81 26.21 11.64 1.25
C ILE A 81 25.59 12.34 2.47
N PRO A 82 26.18 12.27 3.68
CA PRO A 82 25.64 12.95 4.86
C PRO A 82 25.50 14.46 4.63
N LEU A 83 24.42 15.06 5.15
CA LEU A 83 24.05 16.46 4.92
C LEU A 83 25.23 17.43 5.14
N LEU A 84 26.01 17.20 6.19
CA LEU A 84 27.17 18.03 6.56
C LEU A 84 28.32 17.96 5.52
N VAL A 85 28.46 16.86 4.79
CA VAL A 85 29.42 16.74 3.68
C VAL A 85 28.88 17.39 2.41
N GLN A 86 27.54 17.41 2.23
CA GLN A 86 26.91 18.21 1.16
C GLN A 86 27.04 19.72 1.43
N ASP A 87 26.88 20.14 2.70
CA ASP A 87 27.14 21.51 3.16
C ASP A 87 28.61 21.89 2.92
N HIS A 88 29.56 21.00 3.22
CA HIS A 88 30.99 21.23 3.01
C HIS A 88 31.36 21.39 1.52
N TRP A 89 30.81 20.53 0.63
CA TRP A 89 30.90 20.73 -0.82
C TRP A 89 30.33 22.09 -1.26
N PHE A 90 29.22 22.52 -0.67
CA PHE A 90 28.61 23.79 -1.02
C PHE A 90 29.46 24.99 -0.58
N ASP A 91 29.79 25.08 0.71
CA ASP A 91 30.41 26.27 1.30
C ASP A 91 31.89 26.45 0.89
N PHE A 92 32.63 25.35 0.69
CA PHE A 92 34.08 25.41 0.42
C PHE A 92 34.44 25.25 -1.06
N ILE A 93 33.62 24.59 -1.87
CA ILE A 93 33.91 24.37 -3.30
C ILE A 93 32.95 25.15 -4.20
N LEU A 94 31.65 24.86 -4.13
CA LEU A 94 30.70 25.39 -5.12
C LEU A 94 30.48 26.90 -4.95
N GLN A 95 30.27 27.37 -3.72
CA GLN A 95 30.01 28.78 -3.43
C GLN A 95 31.23 29.67 -3.74
N PRO A 96 32.49 29.32 -3.41
CA PRO A 96 33.66 30.09 -3.83
C PRO A 96 33.89 30.05 -5.34
N ALA A 97 33.63 28.92 -6.02
CA ALA A 97 33.69 28.84 -7.48
C ALA A 97 32.68 29.80 -8.14
N ILE A 98 31.42 29.82 -7.67
CA ILE A 98 30.39 30.76 -8.12
C ILE A 98 30.84 32.22 -7.88
N LYS A 99 31.41 32.55 -6.72
CA LYS A 99 31.93 33.91 -6.44
C LYS A 99 33.08 34.34 -7.35
N LYS A 100 33.89 33.41 -7.86
CA LYS A 100 34.97 33.70 -8.80
C LYS A 100 34.45 34.00 -10.22
N ILE A 101 33.44 33.28 -10.70
CA ILE A 101 32.89 33.46 -12.06
C ILE A 101 31.84 34.58 -12.17
N TYR A 102 31.16 34.94 -11.07
CA TYR A 102 30.18 36.04 -11.04
C TYR A 102 30.80 37.35 -10.52
N GLY A 103 30.74 38.39 -11.35
CA GLY A 103 31.40 39.67 -11.09
C GLY A 103 30.81 40.52 -9.95
N ARG A 104 31.41 41.69 -9.70
CA ARG A 104 31.07 42.57 -8.55
C ARG A 104 29.58 42.96 -8.45
N GLY A 105 28.85 43.05 -9.56
CA GLY A 105 27.44 43.43 -9.61
C GLY A 105 26.44 42.27 -9.45
N SER A 106 26.91 41.09 -9.04
CA SER A 106 26.06 39.92 -8.75
C SER A 106 26.16 39.47 -7.29
N LYS A 107 26.94 40.16 -6.45
CA LYS A 107 27.29 39.74 -5.09
C LYS A 107 26.08 39.59 -4.18
N GLU A 108 25.06 40.40 -4.38
CA GLU A 108 23.80 40.41 -3.63
C GLU A 108 22.96 39.13 -3.83
N TYR A 109 23.27 38.36 -4.89
CA TYR A 109 22.53 37.18 -5.36
C TYR A 109 23.34 35.87 -5.29
N VAL A 110 24.66 35.94 -5.07
CA VAL A 110 25.55 34.75 -5.14
C VAL A 110 26.43 34.55 -3.90
N ASN A 111 26.33 35.41 -2.89
CA ASN A 111 27.23 35.42 -1.74
C ASN A 111 26.54 34.93 -0.45
N HIS A 112 25.89 33.76 -0.50
CA HIS A 112 25.10 33.18 0.60
C HIS A 112 25.63 31.83 1.03
N SER A 113 25.92 31.64 2.31
CA SER A 113 26.34 30.33 2.87
C SER A 113 25.23 29.29 2.71
N SER A 114 25.54 28.02 2.92
CA SER A 114 24.56 26.92 2.94
C SER A 114 23.34 27.24 3.80
N GLN A 115 23.56 27.82 4.99
CA GLN A 115 22.50 28.23 5.91
C GLN A 115 21.72 29.45 5.41
N GLU A 116 22.37 30.49 4.90
CA GLU A 116 21.68 31.65 4.31
C GLU A 116 20.85 31.25 3.09
N TYR A 117 21.35 30.31 2.30
CA TYR A 117 20.68 29.78 1.12
C TYR A 117 19.44 28.96 1.50
N LYS A 118 19.56 28.05 2.49
CA LYS A 118 18.41 27.33 3.08
C LYS A 118 17.37 28.29 3.68
N ALA A 119 17.80 29.38 4.32
CA ALA A 119 16.90 30.38 4.90
C ALA A 119 16.17 31.22 3.84
N ARG A 120 16.88 31.64 2.77
CA ARG A 120 16.31 32.40 1.64
C ARG A 120 15.37 31.56 0.77
N ALA A 121 15.68 30.27 0.60
CA ALA A 121 14.87 29.32 -0.12
C ALA A 121 13.42 29.28 0.39
N ALA A 122 13.20 29.39 1.72
CA ALA A 122 11.88 29.32 2.34
C ALA A 122 11.04 28.10 1.87
N GLY A 123 11.70 26.96 1.69
CA GLY A 123 11.12 25.72 1.15
C GLY A 123 11.05 25.63 -0.39
N LYS A 124 11.52 26.64 -1.12
CA LYS A 124 11.56 26.68 -2.60
C LYS A 124 12.98 26.64 -3.13
N THR A 125 13.17 26.07 -4.31
CA THR A 125 14.45 26.02 -5.00
C THR A 125 14.81 27.37 -5.61
N GLU A 126 15.72 28.12 -4.97
CA GLU A 126 16.36 29.29 -5.59
C GLU A 126 17.25 28.79 -6.75
N THR A 127 17.36 29.55 -7.85
CA THR A 127 17.97 29.05 -9.09
C THR A 127 18.98 30.04 -9.68
N CYS A 128 20.24 29.60 -9.81
CA CYS A 128 21.26 30.37 -10.53
C CYS A 128 21.33 29.90 -11.98
N LEU A 129 21.07 30.80 -12.94
CA LEU A 129 21.10 30.51 -14.37
C LEU A 129 22.53 30.70 -14.90
N VAL A 130 23.13 29.59 -15.34
CA VAL A 130 24.53 29.52 -15.79
C VAL A 130 24.53 29.24 -17.30
N ASP A 131 25.18 30.09 -18.08
CA ASP A 131 25.40 29.85 -19.51
C ASP A 131 26.59 28.89 -19.74
N ARG A 132 26.76 28.41 -20.97
CA ARG A 132 27.80 27.42 -21.32
C ARG A 132 29.24 27.88 -21.00
N ILE A 133 29.52 29.18 -21.09
CA ILE A 133 30.88 29.72 -20.86
C ILE A 133 31.14 29.70 -19.36
N LYS A 134 30.20 30.24 -18.58
CA LYS A 134 30.26 30.21 -17.12
C LYS A 134 30.23 28.80 -16.53
N LEU A 135 29.60 27.84 -17.20
CA LEU A 135 29.61 26.44 -16.74
C LEU A 135 31.01 25.82 -16.88
N GLN A 136 31.72 26.10 -17.98
CA GLN A 136 33.12 25.68 -18.13
C GLN A 136 34.01 26.38 -17.09
N GLU A 137 33.89 27.70 -16.96
CA GLU A 137 34.63 28.47 -15.95
C GLU A 137 34.36 27.94 -14.53
N LEU A 138 33.11 27.55 -14.22
CA LEU A 138 32.74 26.95 -12.94
C LEU A 138 33.45 25.62 -12.71
N GLN A 139 33.43 24.71 -13.69
CA GLN A 139 34.10 23.41 -13.61
C GLN A 139 35.61 23.57 -13.41
N ASP A 140 36.23 24.50 -14.13
CA ASP A 140 37.65 24.83 -14.00
C ASP A 140 37.95 25.39 -12.60
N GLN A 141 37.10 26.30 -12.07
CA GLN A 141 37.27 26.83 -10.71
C GLN A 141 37.05 25.78 -9.61
N ILE A 142 36.09 24.86 -9.77
CA ILE A 142 35.89 23.71 -8.88
C ILE A 142 37.18 22.87 -8.83
N HIS A 143 37.77 22.56 -9.98
CA HIS A 143 39.03 21.80 -10.03
C HIS A 143 40.21 22.57 -9.42
N ASN A 144 40.30 23.88 -9.61
CA ASN A 144 41.37 24.69 -9.01
C ASN A 144 41.24 24.72 -7.47
N ILE A 145 40.04 24.98 -6.94
CA ILE A 145 39.81 25.03 -5.48
C ILE A 145 40.17 23.70 -4.81
N ILE A 146 39.79 22.55 -5.39
CA ILE A 146 40.11 21.24 -4.82
C ILE A 146 41.61 20.89 -4.94
N ARG A 147 42.36 21.52 -5.86
CA ARG A 147 43.82 21.34 -6.01
C ARG A 147 44.64 22.30 -5.16
N GLU A 148 44.10 23.48 -4.87
CA GLU A 148 44.69 24.53 -4.04
C GLU A 148 44.37 24.35 -2.54
N ASP A 149 43.66 23.28 -2.17
CA ASP A 149 43.31 22.97 -0.79
C ASP A 149 44.52 22.48 0.03
N GLU A 150 44.76 23.15 1.16
CA GLU A 150 45.81 22.80 2.13
C GLU A 150 45.25 22.29 3.47
N ASP A 151 44.01 22.64 3.84
CA ASP A 151 43.48 22.50 5.21
C ASP A 151 42.07 21.86 5.33
N GLU A 152 41.23 21.87 4.29
CA GLU A 152 39.80 21.51 4.38
C GLU A 152 39.48 20.06 3.95
N ASP A 153 40.49 19.24 3.65
CA ASP A 153 40.34 17.81 3.30
C ASP A 153 39.51 17.56 2.00
N LEU A 154 39.41 18.58 1.12
CA LEU A 154 38.60 18.61 -0.11
C LEU A 154 39.02 17.58 -1.17
N HIS A 155 40.18 16.94 -0.99
CA HIS A 155 40.68 15.86 -1.84
C HIS A 155 39.68 14.70 -2.03
N ILE A 156 38.72 14.52 -1.10
CA ILE A 156 37.61 13.57 -1.21
C ILE A 156 36.67 13.86 -2.39
N PHE A 157 36.58 15.12 -2.83
CA PHE A 157 35.84 15.56 -4.02
C PHE A 157 36.71 15.61 -5.28
N GLY A 158 38.02 15.34 -5.18
CA GLY A 158 39.01 15.52 -6.26
C GLY A 158 38.86 14.60 -7.48
N SER A 159 37.78 13.83 -7.58
CA SER A 159 37.33 13.19 -8.81
C SER A 159 35.81 13.14 -8.78
N PHE A 160 35.18 13.74 -9.78
CA PHE A 160 33.73 13.76 -9.96
C PHE A 160 33.36 13.68 -11.44
N PHE A 161 32.12 13.32 -11.73
CA PHE A 161 31.53 13.39 -13.07
C PHE A 161 30.05 13.76 -12.98
N PHE A 162 29.48 14.27 -14.07
CA PHE A 162 28.06 14.63 -14.14
C PHE A 162 27.24 13.48 -14.70
N ILE A 163 26.03 13.31 -14.17
CA ILE A 163 25.01 12.40 -14.70
C ILE A 163 23.83 13.28 -15.11
N MET A 164 23.37 13.14 -16.36
CA MET A 164 22.16 13.79 -16.85
C MET A 164 21.04 12.75 -16.91
N ASP A 165 19.92 13.03 -16.25
CA ASP A 165 18.77 12.12 -16.16
C ASP A 165 17.52 12.80 -16.71
N ILE A 166 16.81 12.09 -17.60
CA ILE A 166 15.64 12.58 -18.33
C ILE A 166 14.50 11.61 -18.13
N ARG A 167 13.43 12.07 -17.49
CA ARG A 167 12.22 11.29 -17.21
C ARG A 167 11.01 11.94 -17.89
N GLY A 168 9.89 11.23 -17.98
CA GLY A 168 8.62 11.77 -18.49
C GLY A 168 8.52 12.05 -20.01
N ILE A 169 9.60 12.00 -20.78
CA ILE A 169 9.60 12.33 -22.23
C ILE A 169 8.79 11.37 -23.12
N LYS A 170 8.31 10.23 -22.58
CA LYS A 170 7.59 9.19 -23.32
C LYS A 170 6.36 9.73 -24.05
N LEU A 171 5.57 10.60 -23.43
CA LEU A 171 4.36 11.18 -24.06
C LEU A 171 4.74 12.25 -25.09
N THR A 172 5.60 13.21 -24.72
CA THR A 172 6.05 14.32 -25.60
C THR A 172 6.64 13.84 -26.92
N ASN A 173 7.39 12.74 -26.90
CA ASN A 173 7.94 12.14 -28.12
C ASN A 173 6.86 11.41 -28.93
N LYS A 174 6.00 10.62 -28.28
CA LYS A 174 4.94 9.85 -28.94
C LYS A 174 3.91 10.75 -29.64
N ASP A 175 3.53 11.86 -29.01
CA ASP A 175 2.60 12.84 -29.60
C ASP A 175 3.16 13.49 -30.87
N ARG A 176 4.49 13.47 -31.06
CA ARG A 176 5.19 14.05 -32.22
C ARG A 176 5.71 13.02 -33.24
N ASP A 177 5.50 11.73 -33.00
CA ASP A 177 5.90 10.62 -33.89
C ASP A 177 5.27 10.73 -35.30
N HIS A 178 4.18 11.49 -35.43
CA HIS A 178 3.52 11.79 -36.70
C HIS A 178 4.12 12.97 -37.48
N LEU A 179 5.10 13.69 -36.93
CA LEU A 179 5.65 14.94 -37.50
C LEU A 179 6.97 14.76 -38.26
N GLY A 180 7.64 13.62 -38.12
CA GLY A 180 8.91 13.32 -38.79
C GLY A 180 9.11 11.82 -39.01
N ASN A 181 10.01 11.45 -39.93
CA ASN A 181 10.31 10.04 -40.21
C ASN A 181 11.42 9.46 -39.30
N ASP A 182 12.24 10.32 -38.67
CA ASP A 182 13.26 9.90 -37.70
C ASP A 182 12.95 10.48 -36.30
N PRO A 183 12.55 9.63 -35.34
CA PRO A 183 12.38 10.01 -33.94
C PRO A 183 13.60 10.69 -33.28
N PHE A 184 14.82 10.58 -33.81
CA PHE A 184 15.96 11.36 -33.31
C PHE A 184 15.93 12.84 -33.71
N GLU A 185 15.35 13.19 -34.87
CA GLU A 185 15.11 14.59 -35.24
C GLU A 185 14.09 15.21 -34.27
N VAL A 186 13.00 14.47 -33.99
CA VAL A 186 11.98 14.85 -33.00
C VAL A 186 12.58 14.99 -31.60
N LEU A 187 13.47 14.08 -31.20
CA LEU A 187 14.14 14.12 -29.88
C LEU A 187 15.04 15.35 -29.74
N ALA A 188 15.79 15.73 -30.79
CA ALA A 188 16.62 16.93 -30.80
C ALA A 188 15.77 18.22 -30.71
N ASP A 189 14.64 18.27 -31.41
CA ASP A 189 13.70 19.40 -31.36
C ASP A 189 12.99 19.53 -30.00
N VAL A 190 12.74 18.42 -29.30
CA VAL A 190 12.13 18.42 -27.96
C VAL A 190 13.17 18.74 -26.87
N ILE A 191 14.40 18.24 -27.02
CA ILE A 191 15.45 18.28 -25.99
C ILE A 191 16.66 19.08 -26.50
N ILE A 192 16.40 20.35 -26.86
CA ILE A 192 17.36 21.32 -27.42
C ILE A 192 18.60 21.53 -26.53
N ALA A 193 18.51 21.21 -25.23
CA ALA A 193 19.60 21.33 -24.27
C ALA A 193 20.71 20.27 -24.44
N LEU A 194 20.50 19.21 -25.24
CA LEU A 194 21.48 18.15 -25.50
C LEU A 194 21.94 18.09 -26.95
N ASP A 195 23.23 17.85 -27.15
CA ASP A 195 23.82 17.51 -28.45
C ASP A 195 23.91 15.98 -28.57
N PHE A 196 22.86 15.37 -29.15
CA PHE A 196 22.79 13.91 -29.31
C PHE A 196 23.86 13.33 -30.24
N ASP A 197 24.38 14.10 -31.20
CA ASP A 197 25.43 13.60 -32.09
C ASP A 197 26.81 13.66 -31.41
N TYR A 198 27.07 14.68 -30.58
CA TYR A 198 28.21 14.69 -29.66
C TYR A 198 28.11 13.54 -28.64
N MET A 199 26.94 13.32 -28.04
CA MET A 199 26.71 12.26 -27.06
C MET A 199 26.63 10.85 -27.66
N SER A 200 26.48 10.71 -28.98
CA SER A 200 26.50 9.42 -29.67
C SER A 200 27.90 8.80 -29.78
N LYS A 201 28.94 9.55 -29.42
CA LYS A 201 30.36 9.19 -29.55
C LYS A 201 30.91 8.67 -28.21
N PRO A 202 31.36 7.41 -28.12
CA PRO A 202 31.85 6.83 -26.86
C PRO A 202 33.01 7.57 -26.21
N GLU A 203 33.84 8.28 -27.00
CA GLU A 203 34.94 9.10 -26.49
C GLU A 203 34.49 10.35 -25.70
N ASN A 204 33.24 10.78 -25.88
CA ASN A 204 32.68 11.98 -25.25
C ASN A 204 31.91 11.69 -23.95
N GLY A 205 31.73 10.41 -23.60
CA GLY A 205 30.91 9.95 -22.49
C GLY A 205 29.94 8.86 -22.91
N GLU A 206 29.03 8.51 -22.01
CA GLU A 206 28.10 7.40 -22.21
C GLU A 206 26.66 7.90 -22.18
N CYS A 207 25.96 7.75 -23.31
CA CYS A 207 24.52 8.02 -23.40
C CYS A 207 23.74 6.73 -23.62
N VAL A 208 22.70 6.52 -22.81
CA VAL A 208 21.84 5.34 -22.82
C VAL A 208 20.39 5.81 -22.93
N ILE A 209 19.62 5.20 -23.83
CA ILE A 209 18.23 5.55 -24.14
C ILE A 209 17.37 4.30 -24.10
N ASP A 210 16.11 4.45 -23.66
CA ASP A 210 15.08 3.42 -23.72
C ASP A 210 14.29 3.50 -25.02
N LEU A 211 14.42 2.48 -25.87
CA LEU A 211 13.59 2.28 -27.06
C LEU A 211 12.38 1.41 -26.68
N GLY A 212 11.20 2.04 -26.52
CA GLY A 212 9.95 1.34 -26.20
C GLY A 212 9.07 1.11 -27.44
N ILE A 213 9.12 -0.09 -28.01
CA ILE A 213 8.33 -0.49 -29.18
C ILE A 213 7.00 -1.07 -28.68
N SER A 214 5.86 -0.46 -29.05
CA SER A 214 4.54 -0.87 -28.57
C SER A 214 3.70 -1.45 -29.71
N ALA A 215 2.95 -2.52 -29.42
CA ALA A 215 1.95 -3.08 -30.32
C ALA A 215 0.55 -2.94 -29.71
N SER A 216 -0.41 -2.50 -30.52
CA SER A 216 -1.84 -2.44 -30.20
C SER A 216 -2.63 -2.84 -31.46
N PRO A 217 -3.78 -3.52 -31.32
CA PRO A 217 -4.54 -3.99 -32.47
C PRO A 217 -5.46 -2.88 -33.01
N GLU A 218 -5.58 -2.80 -34.33
CA GLU A 218 -6.66 -2.05 -34.99
C GLU A 218 -7.92 -2.92 -34.97
N ALA A 219 -8.68 -2.83 -33.88
CA ALA A 219 -9.91 -3.60 -33.65
C ALA A 219 -11.11 -2.67 -33.44
N ASP A 220 -12.31 -3.14 -33.84
CA ASP A 220 -13.57 -2.39 -33.71
C ASP A 220 -14.03 -2.23 -32.24
N GLU A 221 -13.51 -3.05 -31.33
CA GLU A 221 -13.75 -2.96 -29.88
C GLU A 221 -12.43 -2.80 -29.10
N PRO A 222 -12.46 -2.24 -27.88
CA PRO A 222 -11.26 -2.12 -27.05
C PRO A 222 -10.66 -3.48 -26.68
N MET A 223 -9.32 -3.62 -26.79
CA MET A 223 -8.60 -4.88 -26.60
C MET A 223 -7.45 -4.77 -25.59
N VAL A 224 -7.25 -5.82 -24.80
CA VAL A 224 -6.08 -6.08 -23.96
C VAL A 224 -5.15 -7.10 -24.64
N GLY A 225 -3.86 -6.77 -24.72
CA GLY A 225 -2.80 -7.68 -25.15
C GLY A 225 -2.01 -8.23 -23.98
N LEU A 226 -1.74 -9.54 -24.01
CA LEU A 226 -0.84 -10.20 -23.05
C LEU A 226 0.27 -10.96 -23.79
N TRP A 227 1.53 -10.72 -23.42
CA TRP A 227 2.66 -11.54 -23.87
C TRP A 227 2.53 -12.97 -23.37
N ASN A 228 2.73 -13.93 -24.27
CA ASN A 228 2.92 -15.35 -23.94
C ASN A 228 4.35 -15.58 -23.46
N LEU A 229 4.51 -15.92 -22.18
CA LEU A 229 5.81 -16.03 -21.53
C LEU A 229 6.71 -17.09 -22.18
N THR A 230 6.18 -18.24 -22.59
CA THR A 230 6.97 -19.30 -23.24
C THR A 230 7.67 -18.81 -24.52
N GLN A 231 6.97 -18.00 -25.34
CA GLN A 231 7.54 -17.49 -26.59
C GLN A 231 8.49 -16.31 -26.37
N VAL A 232 8.21 -15.46 -25.38
CA VAL A 232 9.06 -14.31 -25.04
C VAL A 232 10.33 -14.78 -24.32
N ASP A 233 10.24 -15.69 -23.36
CA ASP A 233 11.40 -16.31 -22.70
C ASP A 233 12.35 -16.97 -23.73
N ALA A 234 11.79 -17.71 -24.70
CA ALA A 234 12.56 -18.28 -25.80
C ALA A 234 13.22 -17.20 -26.71
N SER A 235 12.65 -16.00 -26.82
CA SER A 235 13.26 -14.90 -27.57
C SER A 235 14.40 -14.23 -26.79
N PHE A 236 14.28 -14.10 -25.47
CA PHE A 236 15.34 -13.64 -24.56
C PHE A 236 16.54 -14.60 -24.55
N ALA A 237 16.28 -15.91 -24.41
CA ALA A 237 17.31 -16.94 -24.52
C ALA A 237 18.02 -16.90 -25.89
N LYS A 238 17.28 -16.67 -26.98
CA LYS A 238 17.85 -16.50 -28.34
C LYS A 238 18.63 -15.18 -28.50
N ALA A 239 18.26 -14.13 -27.78
CA ALA A 239 19.00 -12.89 -27.69
C ALA A 239 20.24 -12.99 -26.79
N ALA A 240 20.51 -14.16 -26.17
CA ALA A 240 21.63 -14.40 -25.27
C ALA A 240 21.70 -13.34 -24.15
N THR A 241 20.57 -13.12 -23.47
CA THR A 241 20.52 -12.40 -22.20
C THR A 241 21.02 -13.29 -21.06
N ASN A 242 21.22 -12.69 -19.88
CA ASN A 242 21.29 -13.43 -18.62
C ASN A 242 19.95 -14.15 -18.33
N THR A 243 19.92 -14.98 -17.28
CA THR A 243 18.69 -15.61 -16.77
C THR A 243 17.57 -14.58 -16.63
N PRO A 244 16.44 -14.73 -17.35
CA PRO A 244 15.37 -13.75 -17.32
C PRO A 244 14.52 -13.86 -16.06
N CYS A 245 14.11 -12.71 -15.53
CA CYS A 245 13.05 -12.62 -14.53
C CYS A 245 11.70 -12.69 -15.25
N LEU A 246 10.89 -13.68 -14.89
CA LEU A 246 9.52 -13.86 -15.38
C LEU A 246 8.54 -13.29 -14.36
N PHE A 247 7.48 -12.62 -14.85
CA PHE A 247 6.42 -12.06 -14.02
C PHE A 247 5.07 -12.51 -14.57
N ASN A 248 4.22 -13.09 -13.72
CA ASN A 248 2.89 -13.58 -14.09
C ASN A 248 1.81 -12.53 -13.81
N VAL A 249 1.00 -12.16 -14.81
CA VAL A 249 -0.12 -11.24 -14.59
C VAL A 249 -1.31 -11.97 -13.95
N GLY A 250 -1.78 -11.51 -12.80
CA GLY A 250 -2.97 -12.08 -12.14
C GLY A 250 -2.84 -13.56 -11.79
N THR A 251 -1.61 -14.06 -11.56
CA THR A 251 -1.28 -15.49 -11.40
C THR A 251 -1.45 -16.36 -12.66
N LEU A 252 -1.69 -15.78 -13.84
CA LEU A 252 -1.71 -16.51 -15.11
C LEU A 252 -0.32 -17.06 -15.43
N ALA A 253 -0.16 -18.39 -15.42
CA ALA A 253 1.15 -19.05 -15.52
C ALA A 253 1.89 -18.80 -16.85
N ASP A 254 1.15 -18.66 -17.95
CA ASP A 254 1.73 -18.51 -19.30
C ASP A 254 1.78 -17.07 -19.81
N TYR A 255 1.34 -16.08 -19.02
CA TYR A 255 1.18 -14.69 -19.48
C TYR A 255 1.70 -13.65 -18.50
N GLY A 256 2.32 -12.58 -19.01
CA GLY A 256 2.79 -11.48 -18.16
C GLY A 256 3.93 -10.67 -18.76
N ALA A 257 5.06 -10.58 -18.06
CA ALA A 257 6.24 -9.82 -18.47
C ALA A 257 7.54 -10.61 -18.29
N VAL A 258 8.57 -10.24 -19.04
CA VAL A 258 9.93 -10.82 -19.00
C VAL A 258 10.94 -9.68 -18.96
N SER A 259 11.99 -9.80 -18.15
CA SER A 259 13.11 -8.85 -18.17
C SER A 259 14.47 -9.49 -17.90
N ALA A 260 15.52 -9.02 -18.56
CA ALA A 260 16.89 -9.48 -18.34
C ALA A 260 17.93 -8.39 -18.68
N GLU A 261 19.09 -8.46 -18.04
CA GLU A 261 20.31 -7.79 -18.55
C GLU A 261 21.01 -8.67 -19.59
N TYR A 262 21.77 -8.06 -20.50
CA TYR A 262 22.70 -8.78 -21.35
C TYR A 262 24.01 -9.08 -20.58
N PRO A 263 24.67 -10.22 -20.84
CA PRO A 263 26.00 -10.53 -20.30
C PRO A 263 26.99 -9.41 -20.62
N ILE A 264 27.93 -9.09 -19.71
CA ILE A 264 28.81 -7.91 -19.81
C ILE A 264 29.53 -7.83 -21.17
N ASP A 265 30.14 -8.94 -21.60
CA ASP A 265 30.89 -9.00 -22.86
C ASP A 265 29.96 -8.83 -24.06
N HIS A 266 28.79 -9.48 -24.04
CA HIS A 266 27.81 -9.36 -25.12
C HIS A 266 27.28 -7.93 -25.22
N ALA A 267 26.90 -7.34 -24.08
CA ALA A 267 26.44 -5.96 -23.95
C ALA A 267 27.47 -4.94 -24.47
N SER A 268 28.77 -5.21 -24.32
CA SER A 268 29.83 -4.33 -24.86
C SER A 268 29.88 -4.33 -26.39
N VAL A 269 29.53 -5.44 -27.03
CA VAL A 269 29.54 -5.61 -28.50
C VAL A 269 28.29 -5.04 -29.14
N ILE A 270 27.10 -5.38 -28.62
CA ILE A 270 25.81 -4.93 -29.19
C ILE A 270 25.36 -3.57 -28.65
N GLN A 271 26.02 -3.06 -27.60
CA GLN A 271 25.69 -1.82 -26.88
C GLN A 271 24.25 -1.76 -26.31
N MET A 272 23.67 -2.94 -26.02
CA MET A 272 22.37 -3.13 -25.36
C MET A 272 22.64 -3.66 -23.94
N ARG A 273 21.95 -3.11 -22.94
CA ARG A 273 22.20 -3.43 -21.52
C ARG A 273 21.09 -4.27 -20.90
N TYR A 274 19.85 -3.94 -21.25
CA TYR A 274 18.67 -4.49 -20.63
C TYR A 274 17.54 -4.54 -21.64
N HIS A 275 16.73 -5.59 -21.52
CA HIS A 275 15.58 -5.90 -22.36
C HIS A 275 14.40 -6.23 -21.44
N MET A 276 13.23 -5.68 -21.71
CA MET A 276 12.01 -5.95 -20.96
C MET A 276 10.77 -5.93 -21.85
N ALA A 277 10.04 -7.04 -21.89
CA ALA A 277 8.75 -7.16 -22.55
C ALA A 277 7.63 -7.18 -21.51
N TYR A 278 6.65 -6.28 -21.61
CA TYR A 278 5.56 -6.16 -20.63
C TYR A 278 4.21 -5.74 -21.25
N ASN A 279 3.13 -5.99 -20.52
CA ASN A 279 1.76 -5.67 -20.93
C ASN A 279 1.40 -4.23 -20.50
N LEU A 280 0.76 -3.44 -21.36
CA LEU A 280 0.43 -2.03 -21.05
C LEU A 280 -0.75 -1.87 -20.07
N ILE A 281 -1.42 -2.95 -19.68
CA ILE A 281 -2.38 -2.95 -18.57
C ILE A 281 -1.79 -2.45 -17.25
N PHE A 282 -0.47 -2.59 -17.03
CA PHE A 282 0.18 -2.05 -15.83
C PHE A 282 0.15 -0.50 -15.79
N GLU A 283 -0.07 0.17 -16.93
CA GLU A 283 -0.22 1.63 -16.98
C GLU A 283 -1.50 2.12 -16.25
N ILE A 284 -2.51 1.27 -16.04
CA ILE A 284 -3.75 1.59 -15.29
C ILE A 284 -3.45 1.90 -13.82
N VAL A 285 -2.36 1.34 -13.29
CA VAL A 285 -2.14 1.16 -11.85
C VAL A 285 -0.80 1.73 -11.36
N ARG A 286 -0.02 2.36 -12.25
CA ARG A 286 1.23 3.05 -11.88
C ARG A 286 0.95 4.20 -10.91
N GLY A 287 1.76 4.28 -9.85
CA GLY A 287 1.80 5.37 -8.86
C GLY A 287 0.63 5.47 -7.88
N ASN A 288 -0.56 5.01 -8.22
CA ASN A 288 -1.81 5.48 -7.58
C ASN A 288 -2.62 4.45 -6.79
N ILE A 289 -2.11 3.23 -6.57
CA ILE A 289 -2.82 2.18 -5.82
C ILE A 289 -2.15 1.88 -4.50
N GLN A 290 -2.81 2.28 -3.42
CA GLN A 290 -2.49 1.83 -2.07
C GLN A 290 -3.24 0.53 -1.78
N PHE A 291 -2.50 -0.50 -1.37
CA PHE A 291 -3.11 -1.70 -0.79
C PHE A 291 -3.41 -1.46 0.69
N PRO A 292 -4.48 -2.05 1.24
CA PRO A 292 -4.72 -2.01 2.68
C PRO A 292 -3.62 -2.77 3.43
N GLU A 293 -3.34 -2.33 4.66
CA GLU A 293 -2.41 -3.02 5.54
C GLU A 293 -2.90 -4.43 5.89
N ASN A 294 -1.98 -5.28 6.35
CA ASN A 294 -2.32 -6.63 6.77
C ASN A 294 -3.37 -6.64 7.89
N SER A 295 -3.31 -5.64 8.80
CA SER A 295 -4.25 -5.50 9.93
C SER A 295 -5.64 -5.03 9.50
N ASP A 296 -5.71 -4.06 8.57
CA ASP A 296 -6.97 -3.62 7.96
C ASP A 296 -7.66 -4.76 7.21
N THR A 297 -6.87 -5.52 6.44
CA THR A 297 -7.32 -6.69 5.70
C THR A 297 -7.82 -7.79 6.65
N TYR A 298 -7.08 -8.09 7.71
CA TYR A 298 -7.45 -9.08 8.72
C TYR A 298 -8.73 -8.71 9.48
N ALA A 299 -8.96 -7.41 9.70
CA ALA A 299 -10.21 -6.90 10.23
C ALA A 299 -11.34 -6.89 9.17
N ALA A 300 -11.00 -6.85 7.88
CA ALA A 300 -11.87 -6.52 6.76
C ALA A 300 -12.71 -5.26 7.07
N ASN A 301 -12.00 -4.20 7.47
CA ASN A 301 -12.59 -2.93 7.93
C ASN A 301 -12.90 -1.96 6.77
N GLY A 302 -13.23 -0.72 7.14
CA GLY A 302 -13.44 0.40 6.23
C GLY A 302 -12.32 0.61 5.22
N THR A 303 -11.08 0.76 5.69
CA THR A 303 -9.88 0.96 4.85
C THR A 303 -9.70 -0.16 3.83
N PHE A 304 -9.80 -1.43 4.26
CA PHE A 304 -9.78 -2.58 3.37
C PHE A 304 -10.85 -2.48 2.28
N HIS A 305 -12.09 -2.17 2.65
CA HIS A 305 -13.17 -2.07 1.69
C HIS A 305 -13.05 -0.86 0.75
N ALA A 306 -12.51 0.26 1.20
CA ALA A 306 -12.24 1.44 0.39
C ALA A 306 -11.15 1.17 -0.66
N HIS A 307 -9.98 0.67 -0.26
CA HIS A 307 -8.85 0.41 -1.16
C HIS A 307 -9.19 -0.66 -2.21
N ILE A 308 -9.87 -1.75 -1.81
CA ILE A 308 -10.30 -2.78 -2.78
C ILE A 308 -11.37 -2.23 -3.75
N ASN A 309 -12.28 -1.36 -3.30
CA ASN A 309 -13.24 -0.71 -4.19
C ASN A 309 -12.58 0.27 -5.17
N GLN A 310 -11.50 0.96 -4.77
CA GLN A 310 -10.72 1.83 -5.67
C GLN A 310 -10.13 1.01 -6.84
N ILE A 311 -9.53 -0.16 -6.56
CA ILE A 311 -9.01 -1.07 -7.60
C ILE A 311 -10.14 -1.53 -8.53
N ILE A 312 -11.29 -1.94 -7.98
CA ILE A 312 -12.46 -2.34 -8.77
C ILE A 312 -12.92 -1.22 -9.70
N ASN A 313 -13.00 0.03 -9.21
CA ASN A 313 -13.46 1.18 -10.01
C ASN A 313 -12.50 1.48 -11.16
N LEU A 314 -11.18 1.49 -10.91
CA LEU A 314 -10.17 1.66 -11.97
C LEU A 314 -10.34 0.60 -13.08
N TYR A 315 -10.66 -0.65 -12.70
CA TYR A 315 -10.88 -1.74 -13.66
C TYR A 315 -12.25 -1.64 -14.35
N GLN A 316 -13.25 -0.96 -13.77
CA GLN A 316 -14.52 -0.67 -14.45
C GLN A 316 -14.29 0.36 -15.57
N ASP A 317 -13.54 1.42 -15.29
CA ASP A 317 -13.26 2.49 -16.24
C ASP A 317 -12.36 1.98 -17.39
N ALA A 318 -11.36 1.16 -17.07
CA ALA A 318 -10.45 0.54 -18.06
C ALA A 318 -11.15 -0.33 -19.12
N LYS A 319 -12.40 -0.76 -18.92
CA LYS A 319 -13.16 -1.57 -19.90
C LYS A 319 -13.34 -0.90 -21.26
N GLN A 320 -13.33 0.44 -21.30
CA GLN A 320 -13.55 1.22 -22.52
C GLN A 320 -12.26 1.53 -23.29
N SER A 321 -11.11 1.09 -22.78
CA SER A 321 -9.77 1.43 -23.29
C SER A 321 -9.01 0.21 -23.78
N SER A 322 -8.18 0.40 -24.82
CA SER A 322 -7.26 -0.63 -25.31
C SER A 322 -5.92 -0.54 -24.60
N TYR A 323 -5.37 -1.69 -24.22
CA TYR A 323 -4.05 -1.83 -23.58
C TYR A 323 -3.22 -2.81 -24.38
N GLY A 324 -2.25 -2.28 -25.13
CA GLY A 324 -1.33 -3.07 -25.94
C GLY A 324 -0.31 -3.87 -25.15
N VAL A 325 0.73 -4.32 -25.85
CA VAL A 325 1.97 -4.82 -25.26
C VAL A 325 3.14 -3.91 -25.66
N ARG A 326 4.23 -3.94 -24.88
CA ARG A 326 5.47 -3.22 -25.18
C ARG A 326 6.67 -4.12 -25.02
N ASP A 327 7.66 -3.88 -25.88
CA ASP A 327 9.02 -4.39 -25.80
C ASP A 327 9.96 -3.20 -25.64
N GLU A 328 10.79 -3.17 -24.59
CA GLU A 328 11.57 -2.01 -24.15
C GLU A 328 13.06 -2.39 -24.03
N LEU A 329 13.92 -1.63 -24.73
CA LEU A 329 15.35 -1.91 -24.88
C LEU A 329 16.19 -0.72 -24.38
N ARG A 330 17.04 -0.93 -23.38
CA ARG A 330 17.96 0.10 -22.87
C ARG A 330 19.33 -0.04 -23.53
N SER A 331 19.65 0.87 -24.45
CA SER A 331 20.79 0.75 -25.38
C SER A 331 21.49 2.08 -25.65
N SER A 332 22.65 2.07 -26.32
CA SER A 332 23.31 3.29 -26.79
C SER A 332 22.52 4.00 -27.91
N ILE A 333 22.79 5.29 -28.12
CA ILE A 333 22.26 6.05 -29.28
C ILE A 333 22.54 5.32 -30.60
N GLN A 334 23.75 4.78 -30.79
CA GLN A 334 24.16 4.13 -32.04
C GLN A 334 23.30 2.88 -32.31
N THR A 335 23.10 2.03 -31.30
CA THR A 335 22.27 0.83 -31.46
C THR A 335 20.79 1.18 -31.63
N VAL A 336 20.28 2.20 -30.94
CA VAL A 336 18.89 2.66 -31.17
C VAL A 336 18.72 3.19 -32.61
N LYS A 337 19.65 4.02 -33.12
CA LYS A 337 19.65 4.49 -34.53
C LYS A 337 19.69 3.30 -35.52
N ALA A 338 20.37 2.20 -35.20
CA ALA A 338 20.43 1.01 -36.04
C ALA A 338 19.18 0.11 -35.98
N LEU A 339 18.51 0.03 -34.82
CA LEU A 339 17.31 -0.79 -34.62
C LEU A 339 16.03 -0.11 -35.13
N LEU A 340 15.95 1.21 -35.02
CA LEU A 340 14.74 1.99 -35.31
C LEU A 340 14.13 1.75 -36.70
N PRO A 341 14.90 1.67 -37.81
CA PRO A 341 14.35 1.43 -39.15
C PRO A 341 13.66 0.07 -39.32
N ILE A 342 14.04 -0.93 -38.52
CA ILE A 342 13.48 -2.30 -38.58
C ILE A 342 12.51 -2.61 -37.43
N ALA A 343 12.46 -1.77 -36.39
CA ALA A 343 11.71 -2.00 -35.16
C ALA A 343 10.22 -2.34 -35.41
N LYS A 344 9.56 -1.57 -36.30
CA LYS A 344 8.15 -1.78 -36.65
C LYS A 344 7.92 -3.13 -37.35
N GLU A 345 8.76 -3.47 -38.33
CA GLU A 345 8.71 -4.76 -39.04
C GLU A 345 8.91 -5.94 -38.07
N LYS A 346 9.91 -5.85 -37.19
CA LYS A 346 10.18 -6.90 -36.21
C LYS A 346 9.04 -7.06 -35.20
N MET A 347 8.48 -5.97 -34.69
CA MET A 347 7.31 -6.03 -33.80
C MET A 347 6.10 -6.66 -34.49
N SER A 348 5.79 -6.27 -35.74
CA SER A 348 4.74 -6.91 -36.52
C SER A 348 5.01 -8.41 -36.75
N ALA A 349 6.25 -8.81 -37.00
CA ALA A 349 6.63 -10.21 -37.14
C ALA A 349 6.44 -11.01 -35.82
N TYR A 350 6.80 -10.43 -34.67
CA TYR A 350 6.53 -11.02 -33.35
C TYR A 350 5.03 -11.23 -33.12
N VAL A 351 4.21 -10.18 -33.27
CA VAL A 351 2.75 -10.27 -33.10
C VAL A 351 2.14 -11.32 -34.05
N ASN A 352 2.55 -11.34 -35.32
CA ASN A 352 2.10 -12.32 -36.31
C ASN A 352 2.53 -13.77 -35.98
N ALA A 353 3.62 -13.96 -35.23
CA ALA A 353 4.04 -15.27 -34.73
C ALA A 353 3.18 -15.79 -33.55
N LYS A 354 2.14 -15.05 -33.14
CA LYS A 354 1.23 -15.37 -32.02
C LYS A 354 1.91 -15.35 -30.63
N THR A 355 2.87 -14.45 -30.46
CA THR A 355 3.49 -14.16 -29.15
C THR A 355 2.60 -13.35 -28.22
N VAL A 356 1.50 -12.77 -28.74
CA VAL A 356 0.53 -11.97 -28.00
C VAL A 356 -0.85 -12.61 -28.13
N ILE A 357 -1.56 -12.78 -27.02
CA ILE A 357 -3.00 -13.03 -27.03
C ILE A 357 -3.75 -11.70 -26.92
N TRP A 358 -4.76 -11.52 -27.76
CA TRP A 358 -5.64 -10.35 -27.74
C TRP A 358 -7.00 -10.76 -27.18
N ILE A 359 -7.46 -10.06 -26.13
CA ILE A 359 -8.70 -10.34 -25.40
C ILE A 359 -9.52 -9.03 -25.37
N PRO A 360 -10.83 -9.03 -25.65
CA PRO A 360 -11.66 -7.82 -25.49
C PRO A 360 -11.55 -7.26 -24.07
N SER A 361 -11.24 -5.97 -23.93
CA SER A 361 -10.99 -5.30 -22.64
C SER A 361 -12.13 -5.54 -21.66
N ARG A 362 -13.37 -5.48 -22.15
CA ARG A 362 -14.56 -5.80 -21.36
C ARG A 362 -14.48 -7.19 -20.71
N ILE A 363 -14.11 -8.22 -21.46
CA ILE A 363 -14.01 -9.61 -20.96
C ILE A 363 -12.88 -9.72 -19.93
N TYR A 364 -11.71 -9.17 -20.27
CA TYR A 364 -10.53 -9.20 -19.40
C TYR A 364 -10.80 -8.53 -18.03
N PHE A 365 -11.30 -7.30 -18.02
CA PHE A 365 -11.56 -6.59 -16.77
C PHE A 365 -12.81 -7.10 -16.04
N GLU A 366 -13.86 -7.56 -16.73
CA GLU A 366 -14.99 -8.23 -16.05
C GLU A 366 -14.56 -9.49 -15.29
N PHE A 367 -13.63 -10.28 -15.84
CA PHE A 367 -13.09 -11.45 -15.16
C PHE A 367 -12.37 -11.05 -13.86
N TRP A 368 -11.44 -10.10 -13.92
CA TRP A 368 -10.68 -9.67 -12.75
C TRP A 368 -11.52 -8.95 -11.70
N ILE A 369 -12.51 -8.14 -12.09
CA ILE A 369 -13.43 -7.51 -11.14
C ILE A 369 -14.19 -8.57 -10.34
N ARG A 370 -14.73 -9.60 -11.02
CA ARG A 370 -15.41 -10.72 -10.34
C ARG A 370 -14.45 -11.45 -9.40
N HIS A 371 -13.21 -11.73 -9.84
CA HIS A 371 -12.20 -12.38 -9.02
C HIS A 371 -11.85 -11.58 -7.76
N ILE A 372 -11.63 -10.26 -7.88
CA ILE A 372 -11.38 -9.37 -6.73
C ILE A 372 -12.60 -9.31 -5.80
N GLN A 373 -13.82 -9.28 -6.35
CA GLN A 373 -15.06 -9.30 -5.55
C GLN A 373 -15.23 -10.60 -4.75
N GLU A 374 -14.93 -11.76 -5.34
CA GLU A 374 -14.96 -13.05 -4.64
C GLU A 374 -13.89 -13.15 -3.54
N LEU A 375 -12.65 -12.70 -3.81
CA LEU A 375 -11.59 -12.66 -2.77
C LEU A 375 -11.92 -11.67 -1.64
N LYS A 376 -12.50 -10.50 -1.98
CA LYS A 376 -13.00 -9.53 -1.00
C LYS A 376 -14.09 -10.14 -0.10
N PHE A 377 -15.05 -10.85 -0.70
CA PHE A 377 -16.11 -11.54 0.02
C PHE A 377 -15.56 -12.65 0.93
N LEU A 378 -14.64 -13.47 0.41
CA LEU A 378 -13.96 -14.50 1.17
C LEU A 378 -13.21 -13.92 2.37
N GLN A 379 -12.52 -12.78 2.19
CA GLN A 379 -11.81 -12.11 3.27
C GLN A 379 -12.76 -11.56 4.35
N SER A 380 -13.91 -10.96 4.00
CA SER A 380 -14.94 -10.59 4.98
C SER A 380 -15.43 -11.81 5.78
N ARG A 381 -15.57 -12.98 5.14
CA ARG A 381 -15.95 -14.21 5.84
C ARG A 381 -14.84 -14.71 6.78
N VAL A 382 -13.57 -14.64 6.40
CA VAL A 382 -12.42 -14.95 7.28
C VAL A 382 -12.41 -14.01 8.49
N ALA A 383 -12.56 -12.70 8.26
CA ALA A 383 -12.59 -11.69 9.31
C ALA A 383 -13.78 -11.82 10.27
N LYS A 384 -14.91 -12.38 9.81
CA LYS A 384 -16.08 -12.66 10.65
C LYS A 384 -15.96 -13.99 11.41
N GLN A 385 -15.57 -15.07 10.74
CA GLN A 385 -15.57 -16.41 11.34
C GLN A 385 -14.31 -16.73 12.17
N ARG A 386 -13.19 -16.03 11.92
CA ARG A 386 -11.91 -16.22 12.64
C ARG A 386 -11.47 -17.70 12.73
N PRO A 387 -11.31 -18.41 11.59
CA PRO A 387 -10.76 -19.76 11.60
C PRO A 387 -9.32 -19.76 12.17
N SER A 388 -8.82 -20.92 12.61
CA SER A 388 -7.51 -21.02 13.28
C SER A 388 -6.28 -20.74 12.39
N ASN A 389 -6.49 -20.45 11.12
CA ASN A 389 -5.51 -20.05 10.11
C ASN A 389 -5.85 -18.67 9.49
N ALA A 390 -6.64 -17.83 10.17
CA ALA A 390 -7.17 -16.58 9.62
C ALA A 390 -6.09 -15.57 9.21
N CYS A 391 -4.94 -15.53 9.89
CA CYS A 391 -3.82 -14.66 9.55
C CYS A 391 -3.11 -15.17 8.28
N ASN A 392 -2.80 -16.47 8.22
CA ASN A 392 -2.26 -17.12 7.02
C ASN A 392 -3.20 -16.96 5.81
N PHE A 393 -4.51 -17.13 6.02
CA PHE A 393 -5.52 -16.93 4.99
C PHE A 393 -5.59 -15.45 4.54
N THR A 394 -5.45 -14.50 5.46
CA THR A 394 -5.43 -13.06 5.12
C THR A 394 -4.25 -12.72 4.19
N LEU A 395 -3.06 -13.24 4.49
CA LEU A 395 -1.90 -13.12 3.60
C LEU A 395 -2.15 -13.78 2.25
N LEU A 396 -2.73 -14.98 2.25
CA LEU A 396 -3.12 -15.68 1.01
C LEU A 396 -4.11 -14.86 0.17
N ASN A 397 -5.17 -14.30 0.75
CA ASN A 397 -6.19 -13.58 -0.02
C ASN A 397 -5.64 -12.31 -0.66
N MET A 398 -4.75 -11.60 0.03
CA MET A 398 -4.17 -10.37 -0.51
C MET A 398 -3.13 -10.61 -1.59
N HIS A 399 -2.44 -11.75 -1.60
CA HIS A 399 -1.41 -12.01 -2.60
C HIS A 399 -1.98 -12.07 -4.05
N PRO A 400 -3.00 -12.88 -4.41
CA PRO A 400 -3.64 -12.84 -5.72
C PRO A 400 -4.26 -11.48 -6.06
N ILE A 401 -4.88 -10.77 -5.11
CA ILE A 401 -5.38 -9.40 -5.34
C ILE A 401 -4.25 -8.48 -5.78
N LYS A 402 -3.09 -8.54 -5.09
CA LYS A 402 -1.89 -7.78 -5.46
C LYS A 402 -1.39 -8.22 -6.84
N CYS A 403 -1.27 -9.52 -7.11
CA CYS A 403 -0.80 -10.07 -8.40
C CYS A 403 -1.64 -9.67 -9.63
N ILE A 404 -2.91 -9.29 -9.47
CA ILE A 404 -3.78 -8.79 -10.55
C ILE A 404 -3.35 -7.39 -11.03
N VAL A 405 -2.66 -6.65 -10.15
CA VAL A 405 -2.38 -5.22 -10.27
C VAL A 405 -0.87 -4.99 -10.41
N THR A 406 -0.07 -5.61 -9.55
CA THR A 406 1.39 -5.46 -9.46
C THR A 406 2.08 -6.82 -9.46
N ASN A 407 3.41 -6.82 -9.43
CA ASN A 407 4.19 -7.98 -9.00
C ASN A 407 4.58 -7.78 -7.52
N PRO A 408 3.84 -8.33 -6.55
CA PRO A 408 4.12 -8.09 -5.14
C PRO A 408 5.38 -8.82 -4.67
N HIS A 409 6.28 -8.11 -4.00
CA HIS A 409 7.32 -8.76 -3.21
C HIS A 409 6.69 -9.51 -2.03
N GLU A 410 6.97 -10.80 -1.95
CA GLU A 410 6.54 -11.65 -0.85
C GLU A 410 7.42 -11.43 0.39
N ASP A 411 6.79 -11.08 1.51
CA ASP A 411 7.40 -11.25 2.83
C ASP A 411 7.57 -12.76 3.15
N SER A 412 8.32 -13.06 4.21
CA SER A 412 8.60 -14.45 4.60
C SER A 412 7.34 -15.26 4.96
N PHE A 413 6.33 -14.66 5.58
CA PHE A 413 5.10 -15.35 5.99
C PHE A 413 4.24 -15.66 4.77
N THR A 414 4.03 -14.68 3.89
CA THR A 414 3.34 -14.89 2.61
C THR A 414 4.01 -16.00 1.81
N ARG A 415 5.35 -16.01 1.71
CA ARG A 415 6.10 -17.06 1.02
C ARG A 415 5.88 -18.46 1.61
N PHE A 416 5.82 -18.60 2.94
CA PHE A 416 5.52 -19.91 3.55
C PHE A 416 4.11 -20.38 3.21
N VAL A 417 3.10 -19.51 3.22
CA VAL A 417 1.72 -19.88 2.86
C VAL A 417 1.61 -20.29 1.38
N LEU A 418 2.34 -19.63 0.48
CA LEU A 418 2.40 -19.99 -0.94
C LEU A 418 3.14 -21.32 -1.17
N GLN A 419 4.13 -21.64 -0.34
CA GLN A 419 4.83 -22.93 -0.36
C GLN A 419 3.93 -24.08 0.14
N ASP A 420 3.22 -23.89 1.27
CA ASP A 420 2.27 -24.87 1.83
C ASP A 420 1.23 -25.31 0.79
N LEU A 421 0.78 -24.37 -0.06
CA LEU A 421 -0.26 -24.58 -1.07
C LEU A 421 0.28 -24.94 -2.46
N ASN A 422 1.58 -25.19 -2.60
CA ASN A 422 2.24 -25.49 -3.88
C ASN A 422 1.87 -24.47 -4.97
N PHE A 423 1.93 -23.17 -4.67
CA PHE A 423 1.40 -22.09 -5.51
C PHE A 423 1.92 -22.15 -6.95
N GLN A 424 3.24 -22.22 -7.15
CA GLN A 424 3.85 -22.24 -8.48
C GLN A 424 3.48 -23.51 -9.28
N PRO A 425 3.67 -24.75 -8.78
CA PRO A 425 3.19 -25.95 -9.47
C PRO A 425 1.69 -25.95 -9.78
N SER A 426 0.85 -25.45 -8.87
CA SER A 426 -0.60 -25.39 -9.06
C SER A 426 -0.99 -24.41 -10.16
N SER A 427 -0.38 -23.22 -10.16
CA SER A 427 -0.60 -22.20 -11.19
C SER A 427 -0.18 -22.72 -12.57
N GLN A 428 0.98 -23.37 -12.67
CA GLN A 428 1.46 -23.99 -13.91
C GLN A 428 0.56 -25.13 -14.40
N HIS A 429 0.00 -25.94 -13.49
CA HIS A 429 -0.86 -27.06 -13.87
C HIS A 429 -2.24 -26.62 -14.38
N PHE A 430 -2.82 -25.57 -13.79
CA PHE A 430 -4.18 -25.09 -14.11
C PHE A 430 -4.20 -23.82 -14.99
N GLY A 431 -3.05 -23.25 -15.32
CA GLY A 431 -2.92 -21.97 -16.05
C GLY A 431 -3.15 -20.71 -15.21
N ILE A 432 -3.70 -20.85 -13.99
CA ILE A 432 -3.96 -19.80 -13.00
C ILE A 432 -3.97 -20.40 -11.60
N PHE A 433 -3.66 -19.64 -10.55
CA PHE A 433 -3.80 -20.13 -9.18
C PHE A 433 -5.27 -20.26 -8.76
N PHE A 434 -5.60 -21.39 -8.13
CA PHE A 434 -6.84 -21.60 -7.41
C PHE A 434 -6.51 -22.00 -5.97
N ILE A 435 -7.24 -21.47 -4.97
CA ILE A 435 -7.09 -21.88 -3.57
C ILE A 435 -7.52 -23.36 -3.46
N PRO A 436 -6.61 -24.30 -3.21
CA PRO A 436 -6.95 -25.72 -3.27
C PRO A 436 -7.80 -26.08 -2.05
N THR A 437 -8.79 -26.97 -2.23
CA THR A 437 -9.46 -27.66 -1.10
C THR A 437 -10.08 -26.73 -0.01
N LEU A 438 -10.50 -25.52 -0.38
CA LEU A 438 -11.19 -24.59 0.51
C LEU A 438 -12.57 -25.12 0.93
N HIS A 439 -12.74 -25.40 2.22
CA HIS A 439 -14.02 -25.80 2.79
C HIS A 439 -14.92 -24.58 3.02
N ARG A 440 -16.00 -24.43 2.25
CA ARG A 440 -16.84 -23.21 2.23
C ARG A 440 -17.39 -22.79 3.60
N GLN A 441 -17.81 -23.72 4.46
CA GLN A 441 -18.45 -23.38 5.74
C GLN A 441 -17.45 -23.02 6.85
N THR A 442 -16.36 -23.77 6.99
CA THR A 442 -15.35 -23.63 8.06
C THR A 442 -14.15 -22.75 7.67
N LEU A 443 -14.01 -22.42 6.39
CA LEU A 443 -12.86 -21.71 5.80
C LEU A 443 -11.51 -22.42 6.04
N ALA A 444 -11.53 -23.72 6.33
CA ALA A 444 -10.33 -24.52 6.36
C ALA A 444 -9.76 -24.71 4.94
N VAL A 445 -8.45 -24.52 4.80
CA VAL A 445 -7.68 -24.87 3.59
C VAL A 445 -6.80 -26.06 3.98
N TYR A 446 -7.01 -27.21 3.35
CA TYR A 446 -6.15 -28.37 3.58
C TYR A 446 -4.71 -28.05 3.15
N GLN A 447 -3.73 -28.54 3.92
CA GLN A 447 -2.29 -28.21 3.85
C GLN A 447 -1.85 -26.85 4.41
N MET A 448 -2.73 -25.85 4.57
CA MET A 448 -2.34 -24.58 5.21
C MET A 448 -2.10 -24.76 6.72
N ALA A 449 -0.96 -24.26 7.22
CA ALA A 449 -0.69 -24.21 8.66
C ALA A 449 -1.70 -23.33 9.43
N GLN A 450 -1.90 -23.66 10.72
CA GLN A 450 -2.59 -22.76 11.65
C GLN A 450 -1.74 -21.53 11.97
N ASP A 451 -2.39 -20.46 12.43
CA ASP A 451 -1.73 -19.23 12.85
C ASP A 451 -0.85 -19.50 14.10
N ASP A 452 0.38 -19.01 14.07
CA ASP A 452 1.29 -18.98 15.21
C ASP A 452 1.56 -17.54 15.71
N ASP A 453 2.12 -17.40 16.91
CA ASP A 453 2.35 -16.06 17.51
C ASP A 453 3.12 -15.10 16.58
N PRO A 454 4.18 -15.53 15.84
CA PRO A 454 4.83 -14.70 14.83
C PRO A 454 3.91 -14.17 13.73
N VAL A 455 3.12 -15.02 13.06
CA VAL A 455 2.25 -14.53 11.98
C VAL A 455 1.08 -13.69 12.52
N ILE A 456 0.56 -14.01 13.70
CA ILE A 456 -0.45 -13.18 14.38
C ILE A 456 0.12 -11.78 14.64
N GLN A 457 1.34 -11.68 15.19
CA GLN A 457 1.98 -10.38 15.45
C GLN A 457 2.23 -9.59 14.16
N HIS A 458 2.69 -10.26 13.10
CA HIS A 458 2.94 -9.66 11.78
C HIS A 458 1.64 -9.13 11.13
N VAL A 459 0.58 -9.94 11.12
CA VAL A 459 -0.69 -9.59 10.46
C VAL A 459 -1.51 -8.59 11.26
N THR A 460 -1.52 -8.68 12.59
CA THR A 460 -2.32 -7.77 13.45
C THR A 460 -1.63 -6.45 13.79
N SER A 461 -0.40 -6.23 13.29
CA SER A 461 0.43 -5.05 13.59
C SER A 461 0.62 -4.80 15.10
N THR A 462 0.62 -5.86 15.93
CA THR A 462 0.75 -5.75 17.40
C THR A 462 2.20 -5.56 17.88
N HIS A 463 2.98 -4.76 17.17
CA HIS A 463 4.23 -4.22 17.71
C HIS A 463 3.91 -3.20 18.83
N GLY A 464 4.45 -3.44 20.02
CA GLY A 464 4.31 -2.57 21.20
C GLY A 464 2.99 -2.68 21.96
N LYS A 465 1.84 -2.84 21.27
CA LYS A 465 0.54 -3.04 21.94
C LYS A 465 0.30 -4.50 22.29
N ARG A 466 1.06 -4.99 23.29
CA ARG A 466 0.61 -6.12 24.13
C ARG A 466 -0.85 -5.83 24.50
N LYS A 467 -1.77 -6.76 24.24
CA LYS A 467 -3.15 -6.65 24.75
C LYS A 467 -3.03 -6.23 26.21
N GLN A 468 -3.54 -5.05 26.57
CA GLN A 468 -3.86 -4.82 27.98
C GLN A 468 -4.80 -5.97 28.29
N CYS A 469 -4.34 -6.91 29.13
CA CYS A 469 -5.23 -7.84 29.79
C CYS A 469 -6.34 -6.94 30.33
N GLN A 470 -7.60 -7.18 29.92
CA GLN A 470 -8.71 -6.36 30.40
C GLN A 470 -8.56 -6.32 31.91
N LYS A 471 -8.30 -5.12 32.46
CA LYS A 471 -8.25 -4.98 33.91
C LYS A 471 -9.57 -5.51 34.40
N ASP A 472 -9.49 -6.57 35.20
CA ASP A 472 -10.65 -7.21 35.79
C ASP A 472 -11.55 -6.10 36.36
N PRO A 473 -12.87 -6.06 36.08
CA PRO A 473 -13.72 -4.93 36.46
C PRO A 473 -13.76 -4.62 37.96
N SER A 474 -13.14 -5.48 38.79
CA SER A 474 -13.05 -5.48 40.24
C SER A 474 -12.32 -4.30 40.89
N GLU A 475 -11.66 -3.41 40.14
CA GLU A 475 -10.93 -2.25 40.73
C GLU A 475 -11.72 -0.92 40.81
N ASP A 476 -12.90 -0.76 40.19
CA ASP A 476 -13.76 0.44 40.42
C ASP A 476 -15.04 0.06 41.20
N PRO A 477 -15.16 0.42 42.49
CA PRO A 477 -16.30 0.03 43.34
C PRO A 477 -17.65 0.67 42.93
N ARG A 478 -17.69 1.43 41.83
CA ARG A 478 -18.92 1.97 41.22
C ARG A 478 -19.46 1.14 40.06
N ARG A 479 -18.71 0.14 39.57
CA ARG A 479 -19.09 -0.74 38.46
C ARG A 479 -19.70 -2.03 39.01
N THR A 480 -20.81 -2.47 38.43
CA THR A 480 -21.51 -3.71 38.81
C THR A 480 -21.97 -4.44 37.55
N GLU A 481 -22.41 -5.70 37.69
CA GLU A 481 -23.03 -6.45 36.58
C GLU A 481 -24.29 -5.75 36.03
N GLU A 482 -25.04 -5.06 36.90
CA GLU A 482 -26.19 -4.22 36.54
C GLU A 482 -25.78 -2.91 35.83
N TYR A 483 -24.60 -2.35 36.16
CA TYR A 483 -24.06 -1.11 35.59
C TYR A 483 -22.56 -1.25 35.23
N PRO A 484 -22.21 -1.86 34.08
CA PRO A 484 -20.82 -2.21 33.75
C PRO A 484 -19.88 -1.01 33.56
N LEU A 485 -20.40 0.15 33.14
CA LEU A 485 -19.65 1.41 33.10
C LEU A 485 -19.88 2.29 34.35
N GLY A 486 -20.57 1.75 35.36
CA GLY A 486 -21.13 2.51 36.48
C GLY A 486 -22.44 3.19 36.14
N THR A 487 -23.07 3.83 37.12
CA THR A 487 -24.45 4.35 36.97
C THR A 487 -24.55 5.60 36.09
N HIS A 488 -23.47 6.37 35.93
CA HIS A 488 -23.45 7.65 35.21
C HIS A 488 -22.18 7.82 34.35
N PRO A 489 -21.93 6.96 33.34
CA PRO A 489 -20.75 7.07 32.49
C PRO A 489 -20.79 8.32 31.61
N ALA A 490 -19.62 8.81 31.21
CA ALA A 490 -19.52 9.92 30.26
C ALA A 490 -19.96 9.48 28.86
N TRP A 491 -20.39 10.45 28.02
CA TRP A 491 -20.91 10.14 26.68
C TRP A 491 -19.89 9.46 25.76
N HIS A 492 -18.59 9.74 25.93
CA HIS A 492 -17.54 9.04 25.18
C HIS A 492 -17.44 7.57 25.63
N GLU A 493 -17.48 7.26 26.93
CA GLU A 493 -17.47 5.86 27.41
C GLU A 493 -18.63 5.03 26.84
N ILE A 494 -19.82 5.64 26.63
CA ILE A 494 -20.96 4.99 25.95
C ILE A 494 -20.69 4.79 24.44
N THR A 495 -20.02 5.74 23.79
CA THR A 495 -19.70 5.66 22.36
C THR A 495 -18.60 4.61 22.13
N ASP A 496 -17.52 4.67 22.90
CA ASP A 496 -16.38 3.75 22.84
C ASP A 496 -16.80 2.31 23.13
N ILE A 497 -17.73 2.07 24.07
CA ILE A 497 -18.19 0.70 24.34
C ILE A 497 -19.13 0.17 23.26
N LEU A 498 -19.97 1.01 22.63
CA LEU A 498 -20.78 0.57 21.49
C LEU A 498 -19.90 0.27 20.27
N ASP A 499 -18.78 0.97 20.14
CA ASP A 499 -17.78 0.74 19.10
C ASP A 499 -16.99 -0.58 19.29
N THR A 500 -16.67 -0.92 20.55
CA THR A 500 -15.72 -2.01 20.88
C THR A 500 -16.38 -3.28 21.44
N ASN A 501 -17.42 -3.17 22.27
CA ASN A 501 -18.13 -4.30 22.87
C ASN A 501 -19.59 -3.92 23.24
N PRO A 502 -20.46 -3.69 22.25
CA PRO A 502 -21.79 -3.10 22.46
C PRO A 502 -22.69 -3.93 23.38
N THR A 503 -22.51 -5.26 23.40
CA THR A 503 -23.30 -6.20 24.20
C THR A 503 -23.12 -5.98 25.72
N LEU A 504 -21.99 -5.43 26.15
CA LEU A 504 -21.68 -5.23 27.58
C LEU A 504 -22.73 -4.35 28.27
N ILE A 505 -23.07 -3.21 27.67
CA ILE A 505 -23.96 -2.21 28.26
C ILE A 505 -25.43 -2.41 27.89
N ILE A 506 -25.79 -3.49 27.22
CA ILE A 506 -27.12 -3.70 26.68
C ILE A 506 -27.86 -4.76 27.50
N ASN A 507 -29.12 -4.46 27.80
CA ASN A 507 -30.03 -5.37 28.46
C ASN A 507 -30.95 -5.98 27.41
N THR A 508 -30.67 -7.22 26.99
CA THR A 508 -31.53 -7.98 26.05
C THR A 508 -32.79 -8.44 26.78
N PRO A 509 -33.98 -7.86 26.51
CA PRO A 509 -35.14 -8.08 27.36
C PRO A 509 -35.87 -9.38 27.01
N SER A 510 -35.76 -10.40 27.86
CA SER A 510 -36.29 -11.74 27.58
C SER A 510 -37.82 -11.91 27.66
N ASN A 511 -38.59 -10.85 27.99
CA ASN A 511 -40.04 -10.93 28.25
C ASN A 511 -40.84 -9.66 27.83
N LEU A 512 -40.46 -8.96 26.75
CA LEU A 512 -41.23 -7.79 26.27
C LEU A 512 -42.52 -8.20 25.53
N GLN A 513 -43.61 -8.31 26.30
CA GLN A 513 -44.94 -8.50 25.72
C GLN A 513 -45.45 -7.21 25.07
N PHE A 514 -45.72 -7.29 23.76
CA PHE A 514 -46.56 -6.32 23.07
C PHE A 514 -47.99 -6.44 23.64
N SER A 515 -48.49 -5.38 24.27
CA SER A 515 -49.63 -5.49 25.18
C SER A 515 -50.92 -5.91 24.48
N GLN A 516 -51.52 -7.03 24.92
CA GLN A 516 -52.79 -7.52 24.40
C GLN A 516 -53.91 -6.53 24.74
N SER A 517 -54.22 -5.63 23.81
CA SER A 517 -55.42 -4.79 23.88
C SER A 517 -56.65 -5.59 23.40
N PRO A 518 -57.89 -5.16 23.71
CA PRO A 518 -59.11 -5.88 23.33
C PRO A 518 -59.28 -6.14 21.82
N ASN A 519 -58.57 -5.40 20.96
CA ASN A 519 -58.65 -5.50 19.49
C ASN A 519 -57.49 -6.33 18.90
N GLY A 520 -57.42 -7.62 19.23
CA GLY A 520 -56.33 -8.53 18.84
C GLY A 520 -56.04 -8.63 17.32
N GLN A 521 -56.99 -8.25 16.46
CA GLN A 521 -56.79 -8.26 14.99
C GLN A 521 -55.74 -7.25 14.50
N ILE A 522 -55.68 -6.04 15.07
CA ILE A 522 -54.69 -5.02 14.66
C ILE A 522 -53.27 -5.47 15.04
N HIS A 523 -53.11 -6.13 16.20
CA HIS A 523 -51.83 -6.68 16.65
C HIS A 523 -51.26 -7.71 15.67
N HIS A 524 -52.09 -8.62 15.18
CA HIS A 524 -51.70 -9.61 14.17
C HIS A 524 -51.20 -8.94 12.87
N ILE A 525 -51.87 -7.87 12.42
CA ILE A 525 -51.49 -7.13 11.21
C ILE A 525 -50.17 -6.37 11.42
N VAL A 526 -49.96 -5.76 12.59
CA VAL A 526 -48.68 -5.13 12.97
C VAL A 526 -47.54 -6.15 12.91
N ILE A 527 -47.72 -7.34 13.52
CA ILE A 527 -46.70 -8.40 13.53
C ILE A 527 -46.39 -8.87 12.11
N GLN A 528 -47.40 -9.24 11.31
CA GLN A 528 -47.19 -9.70 9.93
C GLN A 528 -46.46 -8.64 9.08
N LEU A 529 -46.81 -7.37 9.24
CA LEU A 529 -46.18 -6.27 8.51
C LEU A 529 -44.73 -6.03 8.95
N LEU A 530 -44.42 -6.20 10.25
CA LEU A 530 -43.06 -6.12 10.79
C LEU A 530 -42.19 -7.31 10.41
N CYS A 531 -42.74 -8.52 10.30
CA CYS A 531 -42.05 -9.69 9.77
C CYS A 531 -41.62 -9.44 8.31
N LYS A 532 -42.56 -9.02 7.45
CA LYS A 532 -42.27 -8.65 6.06
C LYS A 532 -41.31 -7.47 5.95
N TRP A 533 -41.45 -6.44 6.78
CA TRP A 533 -40.50 -5.33 6.84
C TRP A 533 -39.10 -5.82 7.18
N THR A 534 -38.94 -6.59 8.25
CA THR A 534 -37.63 -7.09 8.70
C THR A 534 -36.95 -7.91 7.59
N HIS A 535 -37.67 -8.84 6.96
CA HIS A 535 -37.12 -9.64 5.86
C HIS A 535 -36.80 -8.80 4.61
N ASN A 536 -37.74 -7.98 4.12
CA ASN A 536 -37.52 -7.19 2.91
C ASN A 536 -36.44 -6.12 3.10
N TYR A 537 -36.38 -5.48 4.26
CA TYR A 537 -35.42 -4.40 4.53
C TYR A 537 -34.01 -4.96 4.69
N THR A 538 -33.83 -6.11 5.33
CA THR A 538 -32.51 -6.74 5.49
C THR A 538 -31.93 -7.19 4.15
N CYS A 539 -32.75 -7.67 3.23
CA CYS A 539 -32.35 -7.94 1.84
C CYS A 539 -31.82 -6.69 1.10
N THR A 540 -32.23 -5.47 1.50
CA THR A 540 -31.65 -4.22 0.96
C THR A 540 -30.28 -3.89 1.54
N ILE A 541 -29.94 -4.44 2.71
CA ILE A 541 -28.66 -4.27 3.40
C ILE A 541 -27.65 -5.32 2.93
N ASN A 542 -28.08 -6.58 2.82
CA ASN A 542 -27.25 -7.68 2.33
C ASN A 542 -28.00 -8.50 1.27
N PRO A 543 -27.74 -8.27 -0.04
CA PRO A 543 -28.39 -9.01 -1.12
C PRO A 543 -28.18 -10.53 -1.10
N ILE A 544 -27.18 -11.05 -0.38
CA ILE A 544 -26.92 -12.49 -0.23
C ILE A 544 -28.10 -13.21 0.47
N LEU A 545 -28.88 -12.49 1.28
CA LEU A 545 -30.14 -12.97 1.86
C LEU A 545 -31.15 -13.46 0.82
N ILE A 546 -31.06 -12.97 -0.43
CA ILE A 546 -31.91 -13.38 -1.55
C ILE A 546 -31.42 -14.69 -2.17
N THR A 547 -30.10 -14.95 -2.16
CA THR A 547 -29.48 -16.12 -2.80
C THR A 547 -29.29 -17.30 -1.85
N GLU A 548 -29.19 -17.06 -0.54
CA GLU A 548 -29.00 -18.11 0.49
C GLU A 548 -30.02 -17.99 1.65
N PRO A 549 -31.34 -18.04 1.38
CA PRO A 549 -32.37 -17.75 2.39
C PRO A 549 -32.45 -18.75 3.55
N GLU A 550 -31.84 -19.92 3.42
CA GLU A 550 -31.79 -20.97 4.46
C GLU A 550 -30.76 -20.69 5.56
N ASN A 551 -29.77 -19.81 5.29
CA ASN A 551 -28.66 -19.51 6.21
C ASN A 551 -28.98 -18.36 7.19
N TYR A 552 -30.20 -17.81 7.17
CA TYR A 552 -30.54 -16.59 7.91
C TYR A 552 -31.93 -16.64 8.56
N PRO A 553 -32.17 -15.93 9.67
CA PRO A 553 -33.46 -15.97 10.36
C PRO A 553 -34.56 -15.30 9.52
N GLN A 554 -35.66 -16.02 9.30
CA GLN A 554 -36.89 -15.47 8.74
C GLN A 554 -37.90 -15.27 9.89
N PRO A 555 -38.19 -14.02 10.30
CA PRO A 555 -39.09 -13.80 11.42
C PRO A 555 -40.54 -14.08 11.03
N GLU A 556 -41.21 -14.96 11.78
CA GLU A 556 -42.64 -15.26 11.61
C GLU A 556 -43.48 -14.69 12.76
N THR A 557 -42.90 -14.57 13.96
CA THR A 557 -43.57 -14.14 15.19
C THR A 557 -43.01 -12.82 15.74
N TRP A 558 -43.72 -12.24 16.71
CA TRP A 558 -43.24 -11.09 17.48
C TRP A 558 -41.90 -11.38 18.20
N GLN A 559 -41.71 -12.60 18.70
CA GLN A 559 -40.47 -12.97 19.38
C GLN A 559 -39.29 -13.01 18.40
N ASP A 560 -39.52 -13.46 17.17
CA ASP A 560 -38.47 -13.48 16.14
C ASP A 560 -38.08 -12.07 15.71
N ILE A 561 -39.04 -11.14 15.61
CA ILE A 561 -38.78 -9.71 15.36
C ILE A 561 -37.90 -9.13 16.49
N LEU A 562 -38.25 -9.39 17.75
CA LEU A 562 -37.46 -8.91 18.89
C LEU A 562 -36.05 -9.50 18.88
N ASN A 563 -35.92 -10.81 18.65
CA ASN A 563 -34.63 -11.51 18.57
C ASN A 563 -33.77 -10.96 17.41
N PHE A 564 -34.38 -10.72 16.24
CA PHE A 564 -33.69 -10.25 15.04
C PHE A 564 -33.02 -8.89 15.24
N TRP A 565 -33.72 -7.96 15.87
CA TRP A 565 -33.23 -6.60 16.08
C TRP A 565 -32.39 -6.42 17.36
N THR A 566 -31.83 -7.51 17.90
CA THR A 566 -30.78 -7.46 18.95
C THR A 566 -29.39 -7.23 18.34
N ILE A 567 -28.50 -6.61 19.12
CA ILE A 567 -27.10 -6.39 18.74
C ILE A 567 -26.38 -7.70 18.43
N ASN A 568 -26.62 -8.75 19.23
CA ASN A 568 -26.07 -10.09 18.99
C ASN A 568 -26.48 -10.60 17.60
N GLN A 569 -27.78 -10.63 17.30
CA GLN A 569 -28.27 -11.15 16.03
C GLN A 569 -27.86 -10.27 14.85
N ILE A 570 -27.71 -8.95 15.03
CA ILE A 570 -27.16 -8.05 14.00
C ILE A 570 -25.67 -8.31 13.75
N GLN A 571 -24.86 -8.56 14.78
CA GLN A 571 -23.46 -9.00 14.63
C GLN A 571 -23.36 -10.36 13.93
N ASP A 572 -24.24 -11.30 14.26
CA ASP A 572 -24.31 -12.61 13.62
C ASP A 572 -24.85 -12.56 12.18
N THR A 573 -25.69 -11.57 11.83
CA THR A 573 -26.27 -11.43 10.49
C THR A 573 -25.37 -10.64 9.53
N PHE A 574 -24.83 -9.50 9.95
CA PHE A 574 -24.10 -8.56 9.09
C PHE A 574 -22.57 -8.64 9.28
N HIS A 575 -21.79 -8.20 8.30
CA HIS A 575 -20.34 -8.04 8.45
C HIS A 575 -20.03 -6.66 9.04
N ALA A 576 -19.14 -6.60 10.03
CA ALA A 576 -18.68 -5.40 10.72
C ALA A 576 -19.75 -4.29 10.95
N PRO A 577 -20.92 -4.60 11.56
CA PRO A 577 -21.95 -3.61 11.80
C PRO A 577 -21.47 -2.53 12.79
N ALA A 578 -21.76 -1.27 12.50
CA ALA A 578 -21.43 -0.15 13.38
C ALA A 578 -22.63 0.20 14.28
N PHE A 579 -22.40 0.41 15.57
CA PHE A 579 -23.45 0.70 16.54
C PHE A 579 -23.36 2.13 17.07
N GLN A 580 -24.30 2.96 16.65
CA GLN A 580 -24.34 4.40 16.91
C GLN A 580 -25.27 4.71 18.10
N PRO A 581 -24.83 5.54 19.08
CA PRO A 581 -25.62 5.83 20.26
C PRO A 581 -26.82 6.75 19.99
N HIS A 582 -27.95 6.48 20.63
CA HIS A 582 -29.18 7.29 20.53
C HIS A 582 -29.36 8.24 21.70
N LYS A 583 -29.93 9.42 21.44
CA LYS A 583 -29.95 10.54 22.38
C LYS A 583 -31.30 10.82 23.05
N SER A 584 -32.41 10.18 22.67
CA SER A 584 -33.75 10.71 23.02
C SER A 584 -34.15 10.59 24.49
N ASN A 585 -33.46 9.79 25.31
CA ASN A 585 -33.91 9.44 26.66
C ASN A 585 -33.08 10.05 27.80
N TRP A 586 -31.95 10.71 27.50
CA TRP A 586 -30.97 11.12 28.50
C TRP A 586 -30.79 12.64 28.57
N LYS A 587 -30.63 13.17 29.79
CA LYS A 587 -30.33 14.59 30.07
C LYS A 587 -28.83 14.78 30.27
N GLY A 588 -28.32 16.00 30.02
CA GLY A 588 -26.89 16.33 30.18
C GLY A 588 -26.01 16.01 28.96
N LEU A 589 -26.61 15.66 27.81
CA LEU A 589 -25.90 15.33 26.58
C LEU A 589 -25.21 16.55 25.92
N PRO A 590 -24.17 16.32 25.09
CA PRO A 590 -23.59 17.38 24.25
C PRO A 590 -24.63 18.08 23.36
N LYS A 591 -24.48 19.39 23.16
CA LYS A 591 -25.37 20.20 22.29
C LYS A 591 -25.46 19.57 20.89
N GLY A 592 -26.68 19.46 20.35
CA GLY A 592 -26.94 18.90 19.02
C GLY A 592 -28.42 18.92 18.67
N SER A 593 -28.77 18.49 17.45
CA SER A 593 -30.16 18.39 17.00
C SER A 593 -30.95 17.36 17.81
N LYS A 594 -32.21 17.70 18.14
CA LYS A 594 -33.13 16.81 18.86
C LYS A 594 -33.46 15.60 17.97
N GLN A 595 -33.11 14.40 18.40
CA GLN A 595 -33.45 13.16 17.70
C GLN A 595 -34.87 12.71 18.04
N LEU A 596 -35.58 12.17 17.05
CA LEU A 596 -36.85 11.45 17.24
C LEU A 596 -36.65 10.21 18.12
N SER A 597 -37.68 9.85 18.89
CA SER A 597 -37.72 8.61 19.67
C SER A 597 -37.68 7.36 18.77
N PHE A 598 -37.45 6.18 19.35
CA PHE A 598 -37.44 4.93 18.59
C PHE A 598 -38.81 4.65 17.96
N GLY A 599 -39.89 4.79 18.73
CA GLY A 599 -41.25 4.71 18.21
C GLY A 599 -41.53 5.71 17.08
N GLU A 600 -41.20 6.99 17.27
CA GLU A 600 -41.44 8.03 16.22
C GLU A 600 -40.71 7.73 14.91
N ARG A 601 -39.59 7.00 14.94
CA ARG A 601 -38.84 6.60 13.75
C ARG A 601 -39.57 5.61 12.86
N PHE A 602 -40.67 4.97 13.29
CA PHE A 602 -41.44 4.07 12.41
C PHE A 602 -41.79 4.74 11.08
N LYS A 603 -42.13 6.04 11.09
CA LYS A 603 -42.46 6.84 9.89
C LYS A 603 -41.32 6.97 8.87
N SER A 604 -40.07 6.72 9.30
CA SER A 604 -38.90 6.68 8.41
C SER A 604 -38.82 5.40 7.58
N PHE A 605 -39.42 4.31 8.08
CA PHE A 605 -39.52 3.00 7.45
C PHE A 605 -40.91 2.78 6.82
N PHE A 606 -41.95 3.44 7.35
CA PHE A 606 -43.34 3.39 6.90
C PHE A 606 -43.82 4.78 6.42
N PRO A 607 -43.30 5.27 5.28
CA PRO A 607 -43.66 6.58 4.72
C PRO A 607 -45.11 6.65 4.22
N LEU A 608 -45.66 7.86 4.17
CA LEU A 608 -47.05 8.15 3.82
C LEU A 608 -47.42 7.75 2.38
N LEU A 609 -48.72 7.64 2.08
CA LEU A 609 -49.24 7.15 0.79
C LEU A 609 -48.80 8.05 -0.38
N GLU A 610 -48.78 9.36 -0.13
CA GLU A 610 -48.40 10.46 -1.03
C GLU A 610 -46.89 10.51 -1.32
N THR A 611 -46.10 9.63 -0.70
CA THR A 611 -44.65 9.57 -0.92
C THR A 611 -44.35 9.04 -2.32
N GLU A 612 -43.75 9.90 -3.14
CA GLU A 612 -43.19 9.55 -4.43
C GLU A 612 -41.74 9.04 -4.29
N PHE A 613 -41.43 7.95 -5.02
CA PHE A 613 -40.10 7.35 -5.08
C PHE A 613 -39.63 7.31 -6.52
N SER A 614 -38.36 7.65 -6.76
CA SER A 614 -37.71 7.49 -8.06
C SER A 614 -37.81 6.03 -8.53
N PRO A 615 -38.12 5.75 -9.81
CA PRO A 615 -38.11 4.40 -10.37
C PRO A 615 -36.79 3.63 -10.18
N SER A 616 -35.67 4.36 -10.05
CA SER A 616 -34.34 3.79 -9.77
C SER A 616 -34.07 3.47 -8.30
N SER A 617 -34.99 3.83 -7.38
CA SER A 617 -34.78 3.66 -5.94
C SER A 617 -35.28 2.31 -5.44
N VAL A 618 -34.57 1.70 -4.50
CA VAL A 618 -34.99 0.46 -3.81
C VAL A 618 -36.35 0.62 -3.13
N TRP A 619 -36.69 1.84 -2.67
CA TRP A 619 -37.99 2.17 -2.11
C TRP A 619 -39.16 1.98 -3.10
N HIS A 620 -38.92 2.17 -4.41
CA HIS A 620 -39.91 1.91 -5.46
C HIS A 620 -40.22 0.41 -5.57
N ILE A 621 -39.18 -0.44 -5.51
CA ILE A 621 -39.32 -1.91 -5.49
C ILE A 621 -40.12 -2.35 -4.26
N LEU A 622 -39.79 -1.81 -3.08
CA LEU A 622 -40.51 -2.08 -1.84
C LEU A 622 -42.00 -1.66 -1.90
N LYS A 623 -42.34 -0.55 -2.58
CA LYS A 623 -43.73 -0.10 -2.82
C LYS A 623 -44.46 -0.99 -3.83
N ALA A 624 -43.77 -1.50 -4.86
CA ALA A 624 -44.38 -2.31 -5.93
C ALA A 624 -44.67 -3.76 -5.51
N ILE A 625 -43.74 -4.40 -4.77
CA ILE A 625 -43.78 -5.83 -4.45
C ILE A 625 -43.41 -6.21 -3.01
N GLY A 626 -42.93 -5.27 -2.17
CA GLY A 626 -42.52 -5.54 -0.79
C GLY A 626 -43.55 -5.08 0.28
N TYR A 627 -43.13 -5.05 1.54
CA TYR A 627 -43.97 -4.67 2.69
C TYR A 627 -44.68 -3.31 2.56
N LEU A 628 -44.11 -2.34 1.83
CA LEU A 628 -44.76 -1.05 1.62
C LEU A 628 -46.00 -1.15 0.74
N LYS A 629 -46.07 -2.14 -0.16
CA LYS A 629 -47.28 -2.44 -0.91
C LYS A 629 -48.45 -2.77 0.02
N ASP A 630 -48.20 -3.66 0.98
CA ASP A 630 -49.22 -4.11 1.93
C ASP A 630 -49.62 -2.97 2.88
N TYR A 631 -48.64 -2.19 3.36
CA TYR A 631 -48.89 -1.00 4.16
C TYR A 631 -49.74 0.04 3.41
N HIS A 632 -49.37 0.42 2.19
CA HIS A 632 -50.10 1.40 1.38
C HIS A 632 -51.47 0.88 0.96
N THR A 633 -51.62 -0.42 0.71
CA THR A 633 -52.93 -1.07 0.48
C THR A 633 -53.82 -0.97 1.72
N PHE A 634 -53.27 -1.16 2.92
CA PHE A 634 -54.02 -0.96 4.17
C PHE A 634 -54.45 0.50 4.32
N LEU A 635 -53.54 1.47 4.14
CA LEU A 635 -53.84 2.90 4.22
C LEU A 635 -54.92 3.35 3.22
N SER A 636 -55.01 2.74 2.03
CA SER A 636 -56.00 3.12 1.01
C SER A 636 -57.34 2.39 1.11
N THR A 637 -57.47 1.34 1.94
CA THR A 637 -58.67 0.48 1.99
C THR A 637 -59.35 0.41 3.36
N LYS A 638 -58.78 1.03 4.38
CA LYS A 638 -59.25 0.96 5.77
C LYS A 638 -59.70 2.34 6.30
N PRO A 639 -60.65 2.39 7.26
CA PRO A 639 -61.08 3.64 7.87
C PRO A 639 -59.95 4.27 8.70
N GLU A 640 -60.01 5.59 8.90
CA GLU A 640 -58.99 6.34 9.66
C GLU A 640 -58.72 5.78 11.07
N GLN A 641 -59.74 5.23 11.74
CA GLN A 641 -59.60 4.62 13.06
C GLN A 641 -58.71 3.37 13.05
N ASP A 642 -58.80 2.54 12.00
CA ASP A 642 -57.95 1.36 11.82
C ASP A 642 -56.52 1.78 11.44
N ILE A 643 -56.38 2.81 10.60
CA ILE A 643 -55.11 3.40 10.21
C ILE A 643 -54.37 3.96 11.44
N LEU A 644 -55.05 4.75 12.27
CA LEU A 644 -54.50 5.29 13.51
C LEU A 644 -54.12 4.18 14.49
N SER A 645 -54.93 3.11 14.58
CA SER A 645 -54.64 1.93 15.40
C SER A 645 -53.39 1.20 14.92
N LEU A 646 -53.23 1.01 13.60
CA LEU A 646 -52.03 0.42 12.99
C LEU A 646 -50.78 1.29 13.25
N GLN A 647 -50.89 2.61 13.06
CA GLN A 647 -49.77 3.54 13.29
C GLN A 647 -49.34 3.57 14.76
N ASN A 648 -50.29 3.59 15.69
CA ASN A 648 -50.01 3.49 17.13
C ASN A 648 -49.36 2.15 17.49
N GLY A 649 -49.81 1.05 16.86
CA GLY A 649 -49.21 -0.28 17.03
C GLY A 649 -47.77 -0.34 16.51
N LEU A 650 -47.51 0.17 15.30
CA LEU A 650 -46.16 0.27 14.74
C LEU A 650 -45.25 1.16 15.61
N GLN A 651 -45.75 2.32 16.06
CA GLN A 651 -45.01 3.20 16.96
C GLN A 651 -44.65 2.49 18.27
N ALA A 652 -45.59 1.78 18.90
CA ALA A 652 -45.34 1.03 20.12
C ALA A 652 -44.35 -0.13 19.91
N ALA A 653 -44.43 -0.84 18.77
CA ALA A 653 -43.52 -1.93 18.45
C ALA A 653 -42.09 -1.44 18.21
N PHE A 654 -41.91 -0.37 17.44
CA PHE A 654 -40.59 0.25 17.21
C PHE A 654 -39.94 0.76 18.49
N ASP A 655 -40.73 1.20 19.47
CA ASP A 655 -40.25 1.71 20.77
C ASP A 655 -39.72 0.61 21.71
N LEU A 656 -39.89 -0.68 21.33
CA LEU A 656 -39.43 -1.89 22.01
C LEU A 656 -38.21 -2.57 21.33
N LEU A 657 -37.85 -2.19 20.11
CA LEU A 657 -36.71 -2.78 19.38
C LEU A 657 -35.38 -2.32 19.99
N GLU A 658 -34.39 -3.21 20.08
CA GLU A 658 -33.09 -2.94 20.70
C GLU A 658 -32.18 -2.09 19.79
N CYS A 659 -32.23 -2.29 18.47
CA CYS A 659 -31.59 -1.43 17.48
C CYS A 659 -32.40 -1.30 16.18
N LEU A 660 -32.02 -0.33 15.34
CA LEU A 660 -32.64 -0.04 14.03
C LEU A 660 -31.55 0.37 13.03
N PRO A 661 -31.70 0.09 11.72
CA PRO A 661 -30.76 0.60 10.71
C PRO A 661 -30.72 2.14 10.72
N ASP A 662 -29.54 2.74 10.64
CA ASP A 662 -29.44 4.19 10.46
C ASP A 662 -29.80 4.55 9.01
N LYS A 663 -30.82 5.38 8.82
CA LYS A 663 -31.34 5.75 7.50
C LYS A 663 -30.50 6.87 6.87
N ALA A 664 -30.14 6.72 5.60
CA ALA A 664 -29.47 7.79 4.85
C ALA A 664 -30.40 9.00 4.63
N ALA A 665 -29.81 10.20 4.48
CA ALA A 665 -30.57 11.44 4.39
C ALA A 665 -31.26 11.59 3.01
N GLY A 666 -32.52 11.20 2.94
CA GLY A 666 -33.36 11.35 1.75
C GLY A 666 -34.41 10.24 1.63
N ILE A 667 -35.43 10.46 0.79
CA ILE A 667 -36.43 9.43 0.48
C ILE A 667 -36.03 8.56 -0.74
N ASN A 668 -35.10 9.06 -1.57
CA ASN A 668 -34.63 8.39 -2.79
C ASN A 668 -33.22 7.78 -2.65
N THR A 669 -32.52 8.04 -1.54
CA THR A 669 -31.20 7.46 -1.22
C THR A 669 -31.31 5.99 -0.82
N GLN A 670 -30.16 5.32 -0.59
CA GLN A 670 -30.18 4.00 0.04
C GLN A 670 -30.98 4.01 1.36
N PRO A 671 -31.69 2.91 1.68
CA PRO A 671 -32.49 2.83 2.90
C PRO A 671 -31.66 2.88 4.19
N TRP A 672 -30.37 2.57 4.14
CA TRP A 672 -29.47 2.50 5.29
C TRP A 672 -28.16 3.26 5.00
N LYS A 673 -27.33 3.49 6.03
CA LYS A 673 -25.99 4.09 5.89
C LYS A 673 -24.89 3.05 6.01
N TYR A 674 -23.88 3.19 5.17
CA TYR A 674 -22.60 2.50 5.31
C TYR A 674 -21.70 3.29 6.27
N ASP A 675 -21.08 2.59 7.20
CA ASP A 675 -20.08 3.12 8.12
C ASP A 675 -18.69 2.99 7.48
N PRO A 676 -18.03 4.10 7.14
CA PRO A 676 -16.76 4.06 6.41
C PRO A 676 -15.59 3.60 7.26
N ASP A 677 -15.70 3.58 8.60
CA ASP A 677 -14.62 3.19 9.51
C ASP A 677 -14.72 1.69 9.84
N LYS A 678 -15.92 1.22 10.21
CA LYS A 678 -16.17 -0.22 10.44
C LYS A 678 -16.21 -1.03 9.15
N GLY A 679 -16.63 -0.43 8.03
CA GLY A 679 -16.76 -1.12 6.75
C GLY A 679 -18.07 -1.91 6.57
N GLY A 680 -19.08 -1.64 7.40
CA GLY A 680 -20.38 -2.33 7.39
C GLY A 680 -21.57 -1.39 7.55
N PRO A 681 -22.81 -1.93 7.61
CA PRO A 681 -24.00 -1.13 7.84
C PRO A 681 -24.05 -0.52 9.25
N SER A 682 -24.47 0.75 9.34
CA SER A 682 -24.69 1.44 10.61
C SER A 682 -26.08 1.14 11.19
N PHE A 683 -26.15 0.89 12.50
CA PHE A 683 -27.37 0.72 13.27
C PHE A 683 -27.37 1.72 14.44
N ILE A 684 -28.53 2.30 14.73
CA ILE A 684 -28.76 3.11 15.92
C ILE A 684 -29.25 2.18 17.01
N VAL A 685 -28.69 2.28 18.22
CA VAL A 685 -29.06 1.47 19.37
C VAL A 685 -30.05 2.21 20.28
N ASN A 686 -31.11 1.54 20.73
CA ASN A 686 -32.17 2.13 21.54
C ASN A 686 -31.63 2.55 22.91
N ALA A 687 -31.74 3.85 23.20
CA ALA A 687 -31.31 4.41 24.47
C ALA A 687 -32.04 3.84 25.71
N LYS A 688 -33.19 3.15 25.54
CA LYS A 688 -33.87 2.42 26.62
C LYS A 688 -33.17 1.11 27.00
N ALA A 689 -32.34 0.54 26.12
CA ALA A 689 -31.67 -0.75 26.35
C ALA A 689 -30.37 -0.61 27.16
N TYR A 690 -29.89 0.61 27.41
CA TYR A 690 -28.64 0.86 28.12
C TYR A 690 -28.73 0.56 29.62
N LYS A 691 -27.78 -0.21 30.13
CA LYS A 691 -27.50 -0.51 31.54
C LYS A 691 -26.87 0.70 32.27
N ILE A 692 -27.56 1.84 32.28
CA ILE A 692 -27.13 3.11 32.91
C ILE A 692 -28.30 3.82 33.62
N ARG A 693 -28.03 4.71 34.56
CA ARG A 693 -29.03 5.61 35.18
C ARG A 693 -29.00 7.04 34.64
N GLY A 694 -27.89 7.45 34.02
CA GLY A 694 -27.73 8.76 33.39
C GLY A 694 -26.39 8.90 32.69
N VAL A 695 -26.04 10.12 32.26
CA VAL A 695 -24.76 10.44 31.59
C VAL A 695 -23.97 11.46 32.41
N GLY A 696 -22.68 11.17 32.63
CA GLY A 696 -21.75 11.97 33.43
C GLY A 696 -20.89 12.96 32.61
N PRO A 697 -20.12 13.83 33.29
CA PRO A 697 -19.24 14.82 32.66
C PRO A 697 -17.94 14.20 32.08
N PRO A 698 -17.31 14.83 31.06
CA PRO A 698 -16.07 14.34 30.44
C PRO A 698 -14.82 14.54 31.30
N LYS A 699 -13.79 13.70 31.09
CA LYS A 699 -12.45 13.78 31.72
C LYS A 699 -11.39 14.31 30.71
N LYS A 700 -10.25 14.81 31.22
CA LYS A 700 -9.07 15.27 30.43
C LYS A 700 -7.89 14.30 30.59
N ASN A 701 -7.11 14.06 29.53
CA ASN A 701 -5.83 13.32 29.52
C ASN A 701 -4.83 13.99 28.53
N THR A 702 -3.52 13.82 28.75
CA THR A 702 -2.39 14.30 27.91
C THR A 702 -1.21 13.34 27.99
N ASN A 703 -0.39 13.22 26.92
CA ASN A 703 1.09 12.98 26.90
C ASN A 703 1.61 12.47 25.52
N THR A 704 2.81 12.88 25.11
CA THR A 704 3.63 12.32 23.98
C THR A 704 5.13 12.73 24.10
N PRO A 705 6.13 12.03 23.50
CA PRO A 705 7.57 12.26 23.72
C PRO A 705 8.44 12.62 22.45
N HIS A 706 9.72 13.01 22.65
CA HIS A 706 10.69 13.52 21.63
C HIS A 706 12.04 12.72 21.49
N ASN A 707 12.94 13.13 20.56
CA ASN A 707 14.18 12.44 20.12
C ASN A 707 15.41 13.41 19.88
N LEU A 708 16.66 12.90 19.70
CA LEU A 708 17.95 13.66 19.73
C LEU A 708 18.92 13.47 18.50
N ASN A 709 20.00 14.28 18.38
CA ASN A 709 20.90 14.48 17.19
C ASN A 709 22.44 14.26 17.40
N LEU A 710 23.27 14.26 16.32
CA LEU A 710 24.73 13.91 16.28
C LEU A 710 25.66 14.86 15.44
N ASN A 711 27.00 14.67 15.46
CA ASN A 711 28.07 15.62 15.00
C ASN A 711 28.90 15.19 13.74
N PHE A 712 29.55 16.16 13.05
CA PHE A 712 30.27 16.05 11.76
C PHE A 712 31.52 15.16 11.74
N ASN A 713 32.44 15.33 12.69
CA ASN A 713 33.71 14.59 12.68
C ASN A 713 33.50 13.07 12.84
N ASP A 714 32.38 12.66 13.41
CA ASP A 714 32.01 11.25 13.51
C ASP A 714 31.35 10.75 12.22
N ALA A 715 30.65 11.61 11.47
CA ALA A 715 30.18 11.29 10.11
C ALA A 715 31.36 11.04 9.13
N ILE A 716 32.42 11.85 9.17
CA ILE A 716 33.63 11.60 8.34
C ILE A 716 34.31 10.27 8.71
N LYS A 717 34.41 9.92 10.01
CA LYS A 717 34.94 8.60 10.42
C LYS A 717 34.05 7.44 9.94
N HIS A 718 32.74 7.66 9.86
CA HIS A 718 31.78 6.69 9.34
C HIS A 718 31.96 6.46 7.84
N ILE A 719 32.25 7.51 7.07
CA ILE A 719 32.56 7.44 5.62
C ILE A 719 33.94 6.79 5.38
N LYS A 720 34.94 7.11 6.21
CA LYS A 720 36.30 6.55 6.11
C LYS A 720 36.43 5.12 6.68
N GLY A 721 35.34 4.50 7.17
CA GLY A 721 35.26 3.05 7.49
C GLY A 721 36.06 2.55 8.71
N ASN A 722 36.52 3.44 9.59
CA ASN A 722 37.60 3.14 10.55
C ASN A 722 37.19 2.43 11.88
N ASN A 723 35.92 2.06 12.07
CA ASN A 723 35.41 1.54 13.37
C ASN A 723 35.44 0.00 13.53
N GLN A 724 36.47 -0.68 13.03
CA GLN A 724 36.54 -2.16 13.02
C GLN A 724 36.81 -2.84 14.38
N GLN A 725 37.32 -2.12 15.38
CA GLN A 725 37.75 -2.74 16.66
C GLN A 725 36.70 -2.67 17.79
N ALA A 726 35.91 -1.59 17.90
CA ALA A 726 35.00 -1.39 19.02
C ALA A 726 33.81 -2.39 19.07
N GLN A 727 33.35 -2.90 17.93
CA GLN A 727 32.14 -3.75 17.87
C GLN A 727 32.40 -5.26 17.85
N LYS A 728 33.66 -5.73 17.82
CA LYS A 728 33.96 -7.18 17.86
C LYS A 728 33.54 -7.84 19.18
N GLN A 729 33.45 -7.08 20.28
CA GLN A 729 32.96 -7.58 21.57
C GLN A 729 31.42 -7.72 21.62
N ALA A 730 30.67 -6.89 20.89
CA ALA A 730 29.20 -6.97 20.86
C ALA A 730 28.66 -8.18 20.07
N LYS A 731 29.39 -8.61 19.02
CA LYS A 731 28.93 -9.66 18.08
C LYS A 731 28.83 -11.08 18.66
N HIS A 732 29.40 -11.35 19.84
CA HIS A 732 29.24 -12.64 20.52
C HIS A 732 27.90 -12.81 21.26
N SER A 733 27.18 -11.73 21.55
CA SER A 733 25.92 -11.78 22.30
C SER A 733 24.70 -12.12 21.43
N ALA A 734 24.58 -11.51 20.25
CA ALA A 734 23.34 -11.55 19.47
C ALA A 734 23.07 -12.86 18.69
N LYS A 735 24.08 -13.70 18.45
CA LYS A 735 23.97 -14.85 17.51
C LYS A 735 23.24 -16.11 18.05
N HIS A 736 22.67 -16.07 19.26
CA HIS A 736 22.12 -17.25 19.93
C HIS A 736 20.59 -17.34 20.06
N ARG A 737 19.82 -16.40 19.48
CA ARG A 737 18.34 -16.50 19.41
C ARG A 737 17.86 -16.50 17.96
N ASN A 738 16.82 -17.29 17.71
CA ASN A 738 16.13 -17.51 16.42
C ASN A 738 16.85 -18.43 15.41
N LYS A 739 16.82 -19.74 15.69
CA LYS A 739 16.75 -20.79 14.65
C LYS A 739 15.60 -21.75 14.96
N ARG A 740 14.51 -21.68 14.18
CA ARG A 740 13.43 -22.68 14.19
C ARG A 740 13.95 -23.94 13.50
N LYS A 741 13.76 -25.12 14.09
CA LYS A 741 14.23 -26.39 13.50
C LYS A 741 13.39 -26.77 12.28
N LEU A 742 14.03 -27.25 11.21
CA LEU A 742 13.32 -27.88 10.09
C LEU A 742 12.61 -29.17 10.54
N PRO A 743 11.51 -29.57 9.86
CA PRO A 743 10.89 -30.88 10.06
C PRO A 743 11.87 -32.02 9.73
N GLN A 744 11.96 -33.02 10.62
CA GLN A 744 12.78 -34.20 10.35
C GLN A 744 12.09 -35.12 9.33
N LYS A 745 12.79 -35.45 8.24
CA LYS A 745 12.40 -36.54 7.34
C LYS A 745 12.39 -37.87 8.10
N ILE A 746 11.24 -38.54 8.13
CA ILE A 746 11.12 -39.89 8.69
C ILE A 746 11.81 -40.88 7.74
N GLN A 747 12.99 -41.39 8.11
CA GLN A 747 13.56 -42.61 7.54
C GLN A 747 13.42 -43.77 8.53
N LYS A 748 13.02 -44.93 8.02
CA LYS A 748 12.78 -46.14 8.83
C LYS A 748 14.07 -46.95 9.00
N SER A 749 14.43 -47.26 10.25
CA SER A 749 15.18 -48.46 10.69
C SER A 749 16.66 -48.61 10.20
N GLN A 750 17.62 -49.23 10.91
CA GLN A 750 17.61 -50.14 12.07
C GLN A 750 18.84 -49.91 12.99
N GLY A 751 18.72 -50.24 14.30
CA GLY A 751 19.73 -50.94 15.13
C GLY A 751 20.99 -50.22 15.65
N GLY A 752 21.29 -50.36 16.96
CA GLY A 752 22.69 -50.47 17.44
C GLY A 752 23.23 -49.61 18.60
N SER A 753 22.78 -49.88 19.85
CA SER A 753 23.61 -49.96 21.08
C SER A 753 24.51 -48.80 21.63
N ALA A 754 24.12 -48.32 22.83
CA ALA A 754 24.94 -48.11 24.06
C ALA A 754 25.82 -46.85 24.34
N ASN A 755 25.60 -46.31 25.57
CA ASN A 755 26.56 -45.75 26.54
C ASN A 755 27.24 -44.36 26.28
N GLN A 756 27.52 -43.48 27.27
CA GLN A 756 27.12 -43.37 28.70
C GLN A 756 27.57 -41.98 29.28
N THR A 757 26.79 -41.35 30.18
CA THR A 757 27.21 -40.34 31.24
C THR A 757 27.90 -39.01 30.78
N GLN A 758 27.95 -37.87 31.49
CA GLN A 758 27.65 -37.46 32.88
C GLN A 758 27.45 -35.90 33.01
N GLU A 759 26.49 -35.45 33.84
CA GLU A 759 26.50 -34.36 34.89
C GLU A 759 27.48 -33.13 34.83
N ILE A 760 27.28 -31.90 35.42
CA ILE A 760 26.25 -31.27 36.29
C ILE A 760 26.42 -29.71 36.44
N GLN A 761 25.29 -28.98 36.64
CA GLN A 761 25.02 -27.72 37.42
C GLN A 761 25.65 -26.31 37.14
N LEU A 762 25.13 -25.33 37.91
CA LEU A 762 24.95 -23.87 37.73
C LEU A 762 25.28 -23.10 39.04
N GLU A 763 25.59 -21.79 38.98
CA GLU A 763 25.40 -20.72 40.01
C GLU A 763 25.69 -19.33 39.32
N HIS A 764 24.93 -18.21 39.42
CA HIS A 764 24.60 -17.26 40.53
C HIS A 764 25.71 -16.19 40.82
N LEU A 765 25.50 -14.88 41.05
CA LEU A 765 24.33 -13.94 41.15
C LEU A 765 24.66 -12.54 40.48
N GLU A 766 23.72 -11.69 40.02
CA GLU A 766 23.08 -10.46 40.64
C GLU A 766 23.44 -9.09 39.98
N GLU A 767 22.58 -8.06 40.20
CA GLU A 767 22.56 -6.71 39.57
C GLU A 767 22.66 -5.58 40.62
N GLU A 768 23.16 -4.39 40.24
CA GLU A 768 22.80 -3.08 40.83
C GLU A 768 22.79 -1.98 39.74
N GLY A 769 22.05 -0.88 39.91
CA GLY A 769 21.87 0.22 38.93
C GLY A 769 21.94 1.63 39.53
N ILE A 770 21.58 2.69 38.78
CA ILE A 770 21.41 4.11 39.25
C ILE A 770 20.63 4.96 38.20
N GLN A 771 20.02 6.08 38.61
CA GLN A 771 19.21 7.04 37.82
C GLN A 771 19.83 8.46 37.80
N GLU A 772 19.47 9.32 36.84
CA GLU A 772 19.31 10.81 36.93
C GLU A 772 18.89 11.37 35.53
N GLN A 773 17.71 12.00 35.36
CA GLN A 773 17.29 13.43 35.45
C GLN A 773 17.33 14.24 34.12
N GLU A 774 16.31 15.07 33.88
CA GLU A 774 15.97 15.79 32.64
C GLU A 774 16.01 17.34 32.80
N GLU A 775 16.22 18.08 31.70
CA GLU A 775 15.78 19.49 31.52
C GLU A 775 15.28 19.72 30.06
N GLN A 776 14.40 20.71 29.84
CA GLN A 776 13.58 20.88 28.62
C GLN A 776 13.79 22.22 27.88
N GLU A 777 13.76 22.19 26.54
CA GLU A 777 13.13 23.12 25.57
C GLU A 777 13.39 22.57 24.15
N GLY A 778 12.56 22.71 23.11
CA GLY A 778 11.20 23.29 22.95
C GLY A 778 10.56 22.80 21.63
N GLU A 779 9.41 23.34 21.21
CA GLU A 779 8.68 22.89 19.99
C GLU A 779 8.86 23.82 18.78
N GLU A 780 8.84 23.26 17.56
CA GLU A 780 7.91 23.72 16.49
C GLU A 780 7.76 22.63 15.41
N GLY A 781 6.52 22.42 14.92
CA GLY A 781 6.18 21.36 13.95
C GLY A 781 5.94 21.90 12.54
N GLY A 782 6.20 21.08 11.52
CA GLY A 782 5.96 21.41 10.12
C GLY A 782 5.58 20.18 9.30
N GLU A 783 4.33 20.12 8.85
CA GLU A 783 3.86 19.16 7.85
C GLU A 783 4.51 19.48 6.50
N ASN A 784 5.07 18.48 5.81
CA ASN A 784 5.55 18.65 4.44
C ASN A 784 4.98 17.54 3.54
N HIS A 785 4.02 17.92 2.71
CA HIS A 785 3.67 17.16 1.52
C HIS A 785 4.81 17.26 0.51
N SER A 786 5.25 16.13 -0.04
CA SER A 786 6.09 16.09 -1.24
C SER A 786 5.52 15.05 -2.21
N GLU A 787 5.15 15.52 -3.40
CA GLU A 787 4.65 14.70 -4.49
C GLU A 787 5.84 14.06 -5.21
N GLU A 788 6.20 12.83 -4.83
CA GLU A 788 7.22 12.03 -5.53
C GLU A 788 6.55 10.99 -6.43
N GLU A 789 6.14 11.40 -7.64
CA GLU A 789 5.83 10.46 -8.73
C GLU A 789 7.11 9.70 -9.12
N SER A 790 7.23 8.48 -8.61
CA SER A 790 8.35 7.59 -8.84
C SER A 790 7.95 6.45 -9.79
N ASP A 791 8.63 6.38 -10.95
CA ASP A 791 8.56 5.24 -11.88
C ASP A 791 9.23 4.00 -11.26
N HIS A 792 8.57 3.38 -10.28
CA HIS A 792 9.06 2.20 -9.57
C HIS A 792 8.42 0.90 -10.07
N PHE A 793 9.13 0.20 -10.95
CA PHE A 793 9.11 -1.26 -10.96
C PHE A 793 10.23 -1.75 -10.04
N ASN A 794 9.87 -2.21 -8.84
CA ASN A 794 10.82 -2.88 -7.96
C ASN A 794 11.15 -4.27 -8.55
N ASN A 795 12.27 -4.32 -9.28
CA ASN A 795 12.87 -5.55 -9.80
C ASN A 795 14.25 -5.74 -9.18
N GLU A 796 14.27 -6.05 -7.87
CA GLU A 796 15.46 -6.52 -7.17
C GLU A 796 15.34 -8.02 -6.85
N SER A 797 16.19 -8.80 -7.53
CA SER A 797 16.60 -10.14 -7.13
C SER A 797 18.13 -10.14 -7.14
N GLU A 798 18.75 -10.24 -5.96
CA GLU A 798 20.18 -10.47 -5.86
C GLU A 798 20.46 -11.97 -5.92
N ASP A 799 21.08 -12.43 -7.00
CA ASP A 799 21.72 -13.74 -7.03
C ASP A 799 22.94 -13.73 -6.12
N SER A 800 22.98 -14.68 -5.18
CA SER A 800 24.16 -14.95 -4.36
C SER A 800 25.15 -15.81 -5.16
N GLU A 801 26.15 -15.18 -5.79
CA GLU A 801 27.31 -15.91 -6.31
C GLU A 801 28.27 -16.26 -5.17
N ASP A 802 28.42 -17.56 -4.89
CA ASP A 802 29.45 -18.11 -4.01
C ASP A 802 30.82 -18.13 -4.71
N VAL A 803 31.80 -17.36 -4.21
CA VAL A 803 33.23 -17.74 -4.09
C VAL A 803 33.84 -17.12 -2.83
#